data_AF-A0A7C3TAD3-F1
#
_entry.id   AF-A0A7C3TAD3-F1
#
_cell.length_a   1.000
_cell.length_b   1.000
_cell.length_c   1.000
_cell.angle_alpha   90.00
_cell.angle_beta   90.00
_cell.angle_gamma   90.00
#
_symmetry.space_group_name_H-M   'P 1'
#
loop_
_entity.id
_entity.type
_entity.pdbx_description
1 polymer ?
#
loop_
_entity_poly.entity_id
_entity_poly.type
_entity_poly.pdbx_seq_one_letter_code
_entity_poly.pdbx_strand_id
1 'polypeptide(L)'
;DYLMHTGDLAFIKQLLPDLERGVGWFLARRNATGLADLGLAAHWYYDAMPSSGINAFHNALLYRACCYMAEMERAAGDADKARKYARIAEEVRAAFNSHLWNENAPGGPRITDWIAPHGEKVTYAADLCQFPAVAFGMLSKDRARRLIAALDRRIAELERDYGYSGMASLSAYWPVPEHINTLDWQRPYTTYMNGGSFLAMTYYEIMARIEAGDVDGAWERLRRFSKGVQKHSGAGNNWVTIRGEVAPGTDEPYLSDMVVVPAALVRGFLGIEPTWDRLIVKPHLPRGWRRASADVLYKGVRHRIVIAEGRVTVTRMERRFTPPAELTWEVRPAPPPEWLMAVSRHFANGSIPPRVDPTIEVDGGQRVTLKRLRPASGLLLRWTADRPPAWGVQGAVRFGMPGPAPDVPAAEFIGQGDVVLRDPSRFAFKDQESFTLQCRFRTEARDSRVMISRPDVYCLYVKDGRLAAWIMQGDRQFREALGSTDVADGRWHHAAAVYDRTAQRLSLYLDGKLDTPDGRPGPSNPVDIAPIKAAVTTTPLCIGGLAGSFLFVGGLADVRVHGGALQPSRFAFPGYPPESLPPARMAASGTYVSAVCDWGQPAAIRRAEIECVTNGGGIAATLELSADGFRSVAQRVPLALRDGRRTYALRSGPYRYARVVFSLRANASRSRAPEVRYLQLIDRPRLGGRAGGPS
;
A
#
# COMPACT_ATOMS: atom_id res chain seq x y z
N ASP A 1 15.82 1.79 -14.16
CA ASP A 1 15.33 3.17 -14.37
C ASP A 1 14.38 3.69 -13.30
N TYR A 2 13.27 3.01 -12.96
CA TYR A 2 12.30 3.50 -11.96
C TYR A 2 12.98 4.00 -10.68
N LEU A 3 13.78 3.16 -10.02
CA LEU A 3 14.53 3.51 -8.80
C LEU A 3 15.38 4.78 -8.95
N MET A 4 16.03 4.95 -10.10
CA MET A 4 16.96 6.07 -10.31
C MET A 4 16.22 7.38 -10.51
N HIS A 5 15.02 7.34 -11.10
CA HIS A 5 14.18 8.53 -11.30
C HIS A 5 13.36 8.89 -10.07
N THR A 6 12.81 7.89 -9.36
CA THR A 6 11.94 8.10 -8.20
C THR A 6 12.70 8.14 -6.90
N GLY A 7 13.74 7.33 -6.71
CA GLY A 7 14.36 7.11 -5.41
C GLY A 7 13.53 6.22 -4.47
N ASP A 8 12.47 5.58 -4.97
CA ASP A 8 11.58 4.71 -4.21
C ASP A 8 12.23 3.36 -3.91
N LEU A 9 13.05 3.37 -2.86
CA LEU A 9 13.79 2.20 -2.41
C LEU A 9 12.89 1.14 -1.77
N ALA A 10 11.75 1.54 -1.18
CA ALA A 10 10.84 0.62 -0.53
C ALA A 10 10.20 -0.33 -1.56
N PHE A 11 9.71 0.22 -2.68
CA PHE A 11 9.17 -0.58 -3.77
C PHE A 11 10.23 -1.52 -4.37
N ILE A 12 11.46 -1.04 -4.55
CA ILE A 12 12.53 -1.90 -5.06
C ILE A 12 12.87 -3.03 -4.11
N LYS A 13 12.95 -2.78 -2.79
CA LYS A 13 13.18 -3.85 -1.81
C LYS A 13 12.10 -4.92 -1.88
N GLN A 14 10.84 -4.54 -2.07
CA GLN A 14 9.74 -5.48 -2.27
C GLN A 14 9.92 -6.33 -3.55
N LEU A 15 10.40 -5.72 -4.64
CA LEU A 15 10.57 -6.42 -5.92
C LEU A 15 11.88 -7.21 -6.04
N LEU A 16 12.91 -6.87 -5.24
CA LEU A 16 14.24 -7.49 -5.34
C LEU A 16 14.18 -9.02 -5.32
N PRO A 17 13.45 -9.70 -4.42
CA PRO A 17 13.35 -11.15 -4.43
C PRO A 17 12.81 -11.73 -5.75
N ASP A 18 11.90 -11.03 -6.42
CA ASP A 18 11.33 -11.47 -7.70
C ASP A 18 12.32 -11.26 -8.85
N LEU A 19 13.02 -10.12 -8.84
CA LEU A 19 14.09 -9.82 -9.79
C LEU A 19 15.28 -10.78 -9.63
N GLU A 20 15.64 -11.13 -8.39
CA GLU A 20 16.66 -12.13 -8.08
C GLU A 20 16.27 -13.51 -8.63
N ARG A 21 15.01 -13.91 -8.52
CA ARG A 21 14.51 -15.17 -9.12
C ARG A 21 14.57 -15.12 -10.64
N GLY A 22 14.17 -14.00 -11.25
CA GLY A 22 14.24 -13.81 -12.70
C GLY A 22 15.67 -13.91 -13.24
N VAL A 23 16.61 -13.17 -12.65
CA VAL A 23 18.04 -13.23 -13.01
C VAL A 23 18.62 -14.62 -12.67
N GLY A 24 18.24 -15.19 -11.54
CA GLY A 24 18.66 -16.51 -11.09
C GLY A 24 18.31 -17.63 -12.09
N TRP A 25 17.16 -17.52 -12.78
CA TRP A 25 16.76 -18.48 -13.81
C TRP A 25 17.76 -18.56 -14.97
N PHE A 26 18.27 -17.42 -15.43
CA PHE A 26 19.32 -17.35 -16.47
C PHE A 26 20.68 -17.80 -15.94
N LEU A 27 21.04 -17.38 -14.71
CA LEU A 27 22.31 -17.76 -14.10
C LEU A 27 22.43 -19.27 -13.87
N ALA A 28 21.34 -19.94 -13.55
CA ALA A 28 21.27 -21.40 -13.38
C ALA A 28 21.41 -22.16 -14.71
N ARG A 29 21.22 -21.48 -15.85
CA ARG A 29 21.32 -22.04 -17.20
C ARG A 29 22.64 -21.67 -17.89
N ARG A 30 23.63 -21.17 -17.14
CA ARG A 30 24.95 -20.94 -17.70
C ARG A 30 25.60 -22.29 -18.00
N ASN A 31 26.15 -22.45 -19.20
CA ASN A 31 26.92 -23.64 -19.56
C ASN A 31 28.38 -23.53 -19.06
N ALA A 32 29.23 -24.48 -19.45
CA ALA A 32 30.63 -24.53 -19.03
C ALA A 32 31.45 -23.29 -19.41
N THR A 33 31.02 -22.51 -20.41
CA THR A 33 31.68 -21.24 -20.80
C THR A 33 31.27 -20.06 -19.91
N GLY A 34 30.27 -20.23 -19.04
CA GLY A 34 29.73 -19.16 -18.22
C GLY A 34 28.71 -18.26 -18.93
N LEU A 35 28.26 -18.64 -20.13
CA LEU A 35 27.17 -17.97 -20.85
C LEU A 35 25.85 -18.71 -20.66
N ALA A 36 24.75 -17.96 -20.53
CA ALA A 36 23.41 -18.52 -20.48
C ALA A 36 23.08 -19.24 -21.80
N ASP A 37 22.66 -20.48 -21.66
CA ASP A 37 22.26 -21.39 -22.72
C ASP A 37 20.75 -21.62 -22.64
N LEU A 38 20.06 -21.25 -23.71
CA LEU A 38 18.60 -21.29 -23.78
C LEU A 38 18.09 -22.57 -24.47
N GLY A 39 18.97 -23.49 -24.85
CA GLY A 39 18.60 -24.78 -25.42
C GLY A 39 18.04 -24.70 -26.83
N LEU A 40 17.11 -25.59 -27.18
CA LEU A 40 16.68 -25.81 -28.57
C LEU A 40 15.83 -24.66 -29.15
N ALA A 41 15.13 -23.90 -28.31
CA ALA A 41 14.29 -22.81 -28.74
C ALA A 41 14.40 -21.65 -27.76
N ALA A 42 14.87 -20.51 -28.27
CA ALA A 42 14.98 -19.26 -27.56
C ALA A 42 14.19 -18.20 -28.32
N HIS A 43 13.10 -17.73 -27.70
CA HIS A 43 12.43 -16.53 -28.17
C HIS A 43 13.25 -15.30 -27.77
N TRP A 44 13.33 -14.32 -28.66
CA TRP A 44 13.97 -13.02 -28.45
C TRP A 44 13.03 -11.92 -28.97
N TYR A 45 13.48 -10.68 -29.12
CA TYR A 45 12.59 -9.60 -29.60
C TYR A 45 11.98 -9.89 -30.98
N TYR A 46 12.66 -10.70 -31.80
CA TYR A 46 12.21 -11.11 -33.13
C TYR A 46 11.37 -12.39 -33.07
N ASP A 47 10.05 -12.25 -33.14
CA ASP A 47 9.07 -13.34 -33.06
C ASP A 47 9.01 -14.21 -34.33
N ALA A 48 9.36 -13.64 -35.49
CA ALA A 48 9.32 -14.32 -36.78
C ALA A 48 10.66 -14.99 -37.16
N MET A 49 11.68 -14.91 -36.32
CA MET A 49 12.96 -15.60 -36.51
C MET A 49 13.32 -16.37 -35.26
N PRO A 50 13.51 -17.70 -35.31
CA PRO A 50 13.93 -18.45 -34.14
C PRO A 50 15.38 -18.13 -33.77
N SER A 51 15.71 -18.30 -32.50
CA SER A 51 17.09 -18.41 -32.03
C SER A 51 17.24 -19.61 -31.10
N SER A 52 18.48 -19.99 -30.79
CA SER A 52 18.75 -21.14 -29.92
C SER A 52 20.11 -21.06 -29.25
N GLY A 53 20.33 -21.96 -28.29
CA GLY A 53 21.60 -22.15 -27.61
C GLY A 53 22.11 -20.90 -26.90
N ILE A 54 23.37 -20.56 -27.17
CA ILE A 54 24.05 -19.42 -26.56
C ILE A 54 23.78 -18.17 -27.41
N ASN A 55 22.81 -17.35 -26.97
CA ASN A 55 22.37 -16.17 -27.69
C ASN A 55 23.06 -14.88 -27.21
N ALA A 56 23.59 -14.06 -28.13
CA ALA A 56 24.31 -12.84 -27.79
C ALA A 56 23.41 -11.79 -27.15
N PHE A 57 22.20 -11.56 -27.67
CA PHE A 57 21.27 -10.58 -27.11
C PHE A 57 20.91 -10.92 -25.65
N HIS A 58 20.54 -12.16 -25.38
CA HIS A 58 20.20 -12.59 -24.01
C HIS A 58 21.38 -12.50 -23.04
N ASN A 59 22.59 -12.83 -23.48
CA ASN A 59 23.77 -12.70 -22.64
C ASN A 59 24.16 -11.24 -22.41
N ALA A 60 23.93 -10.36 -23.38
CA ALA A 60 24.08 -8.91 -23.19
C ALA A 60 23.04 -8.35 -22.21
N LEU A 61 21.79 -8.81 -22.28
CA LEU A 61 20.76 -8.48 -21.30
C LEU A 61 21.06 -9.04 -19.91
N LEU A 62 21.58 -10.27 -19.80
CA LEU A 62 21.99 -10.87 -18.53
C LEU A 62 23.12 -10.07 -17.88
N TYR A 63 24.12 -9.66 -18.66
CA TYR A 63 25.17 -8.74 -18.21
C TYR A 63 24.56 -7.47 -17.62
N ARG A 64 23.70 -6.80 -18.40
CA ARG A 64 23.10 -5.53 -17.99
C ARG A 64 22.17 -5.69 -16.78
N ALA A 65 21.41 -6.78 -16.71
CA ALA A 65 20.58 -7.13 -15.57
C ALA A 65 21.43 -7.35 -14.31
N CYS A 66 22.57 -8.04 -14.41
CA CYS A 66 23.48 -8.20 -13.28
C CYS A 66 24.07 -6.86 -12.82
N CYS A 67 24.43 -5.95 -13.74
CA CYS A 67 24.84 -4.59 -13.37
C CYS A 67 23.72 -3.84 -12.61
N TYR A 68 22.48 -3.94 -13.07
CA TYR A 68 21.34 -3.34 -12.39
C TYR A 68 21.05 -3.98 -11.03
N MET A 69 21.13 -5.30 -10.91
CA MET A 69 21.02 -5.99 -9.62
C MET A 69 22.11 -5.51 -8.65
N ALA A 70 23.37 -5.40 -9.11
CA ALA A 70 24.44 -4.88 -8.28
C ALA A 70 24.15 -3.46 -7.76
N GLU A 71 23.59 -2.59 -8.61
CA GLU A 71 23.21 -1.24 -8.21
C GLU A 71 22.01 -1.21 -7.25
N MET A 72 20.97 -2.02 -7.50
CA MET A 72 19.78 -2.09 -6.66
C MET A 72 20.09 -2.70 -5.28
N GLU A 73 20.90 -3.76 -5.21
CA GLU A 73 21.32 -4.38 -3.95
C GLU A 73 22.19 -3.42 -3.12
N ARG A 74 23.10 -2.70 -3.79
CA ARG A 74 23.88 -1.63 -3.15
C ARG A 74 22.98 -0.54 -2.59
N ALA A 75 21.97 -0.12 -3.36
CA ALA A 75 20.98 0.85 -2.90
C ALA A 75 20.16 0.32 -1.71
N ALA A 76 19.85 -0.97 -1.69
CA ALA A 76 19.11 -1.64 -0.62
C ALA A 76 19.92 -1.82 0.68
N GLY A 77 21.25 -1.70 0.60
CA GLY A 77 22.19 -1.86 1.71
C GLY A 77 22.85 -3.23 1.79
N ASP A 78 22.66 -4.10 0.80
CA ASP A 78 23.29 -5.42 0.72
C ASP A 78 24.57 -5.37 -0.13
N ALA A 79 25.67 -5.04 0.54
CA ALA A 79 26.97 -4.89 -0.12
C ALA A 79 27.52 -6.23 -0.66
N ASP A 80 27.15 -7.37 -0.06
CA ASP A 80 27.62 -8.69 -0.47
C ASP A 80 26.95 -9.14 -1.76
N LYS A 81 25.62 -9.02 -1.84
CA LYS A 81 24.90 -9.28 -3.09
C LYS A 81 25.30 -8.32 -4.18
N ALA A 82 25.50 -7.04 -3.86
CA ALA A 82 26.01 -6.07 -4.83
C ALA A 82 27.35 -6.51 -5.45
N ARG A 83 28.31 -6.92 -4.61
CA ARG A 83 29.61 -7.45 -5.08
C ARG A 83 29.45 -8.75 -5.88
N LYS A 84 28.57 -9.65 -5.45
CA LYS A 84 28.27 -10.90 -6.17
C LYS A 84 27.79 -10.62 -7.59
N TYR A 85 26.76 -9.79 -7.76
CA TYR A 85 26.22 -9.48 -9.08
C TYR A 85 27.19 -8.71 -9.95
N ALA A 86 27.98 -7.79 -9.38
CA ALA A 86 29.04 -7.10 -10.11
C ALA A 86 30.11 -8.07 -10.65
N ARG A 87 30.54 -9.05 -9.83
CA ARG A 87 31.48 -10.08 -10.27
C ARG A 87 30.90 -10.95 -11.38
N ILE A 88 29.64 -11.39 -11.23
CA ILE A 88 28.96 -12.20 -12.24
C ILE A 88 28.82 -11.43 -13.57
N ALA A 89 28.52 -10.13 -13.52
CA ALA A 89 28.49 -9.31 -14.73
C ALA A 89 29.84 -9.34 -15.46
N GLU A 90 30.95 -9.18 -14.73
CA GLU A 90 32.30 -9.26 -15.32
C GLU A 90 32.63 -10.65 -15.88
N GLU A 91 32.22 -11.73 -15.20
CA GLU A 91 32.34 -13.10 -15.72
C GLU A 91 31.59 -13.28 -17.05
N VAL A 92 30.33 -12.83 -17.12
CA VAL A 92 29.52 -12.89 -18.35
C VAL A 92 30.14 -12.04 -19.45
N ARG A 93 30.64 -10.84 -19.14
CA ARG A 93 31.32 -9.95 -20.09
C ARG A 93 32.57 -10.61 -20.67
N ALA A 94 33.39 -11.23 -19.83
CA ALA A 94 34.60 -11.93 -20.25
C ALA A 94 34.26 -13.13 -21.14
N ALA A 95 33.32 -13.98 -20.71
CA ALA A 95 32.86 -15.13 -21.49
C ALA A 95 32.28 -14.72 -22.86
N PHE A 96 31.46 -13.66 -22.88
CA PHE A 96 30.88 -13.12 -24.11
C PHE A 96 31.97 -12.74 -25.12
N ASN A 97 32.98 -12.01 -24.66
CA ASN A 97 34.10 -11.57 -25.49
C ASN A 97 35.00 -12.71 -25.96
N SER A 98 35.07 -13.81 -25.22
CA SER A 98 35.88 -14.98 -25.59
C SER A 98 35.17 -15.89 -26.59
N HIS A 99 33.85 -16.04 -26.48
CA HIS A 99 33.11 -17.08 -27.22
C HIS A 99 32.22 -16.54 -28.34
N LEU A 100 31.68 -15.33 -28.19
CA LEU A 100 30.76 -14.72 -29.16
C LEU A 100 31.42 -13.66 -30.05
N TRP A 101 32.62 -13.18 -29.72
CA TRP A 101 33.38 -12.35 -30.66
C TRP A 101 33.90 -13.21 -31.81
N ASN A 102 33.57 -12.83 -33.04
CA ASN A 102 34.03 -13.50 -34.26
C ASN A 102 34.93 -12.58 -35.07
N GLU A 103 36.23 -12.75 -34.87
CA GLU A 103 37.29 -11.98 -35.55
C GLU A 103 37.27 -12.18 -37.08
N ASN A 104 36.90 -13.38 -37.53
CA ASN A 104 37.04 -13.80 -38.93
C ASN A 104 35.68 -13.98 -39.64
N ALA A 105 34.63 -13.34 -39.14
CA ALA A 105 33.31 -13.45 -39.76
C ALA A 105 33.34 -12.88 -41.21
N PRO A 106 32.69 -13.54 -42.19
CA PRO A 106 32.70 -13.09 -43.59
C PRO A 106 32.18 -11.65 -43.72
N GLY A 107 32.95 -10.74 -44.33
CA GLY A 107 32.63 -9.31 -44.41
C GLY A 107 33.21 -8.44 -43.28
N GLY A 108 33.84 -9.05 -42.27
CA GLY A 108 34.60 -8.36 -41.23
C GLY A 108 34.21 -8.75 -39.80
N PRO A 109 35.05 -8.40 -38.81
CA PRO A 109 34.90 -8.81 -37.42
C PRO A 109 33.60 -8.28 -36.80
N ARG A 110 32.86 -9.15 -36.11
CA ARG A 110 31.58 -8.82 -35.47
C ARG A 110 31.20 -9.86 -34.40
N ILE A 111 30.05 -9.68 -33.76
CA ILE A 111 29.53 -10.64 -32.78
C ILE A 111 28.81 -11.77 -33.51
N THR A 112 29.04 -13.02 -33.12
CA THR A 112 28.20 -14.17 -33.46
C THR A 112 26.84 -14.01 -32.78
N ASP A 113 25.76 -14.00 -33.57
CA ASP A 113 24.41 -13.72 -33.08
C ASP A 113 23.97 -14.78 -32.08
N TRP A 114 24.21 -16.05 -32.40
CA TRP A 114 24.14 -17.15 -31.43
C TRP A 114 24.95 -18.38 -31.85
N ILE A 115 25.21 -19.25 -30.88
CA ILE A 115 25.78 -20.58 -31.10
C ILE A 115 24.68 -21.60 -30.84
N ALA A 116 24.21 -22.27 -31.89
CA ALA A 116 23.16 -23.27 -31.79
C ALA A 116 23.65 -24.52 -31.01
N PRO A 117 22.76 -25.34 -30.43
CA PRO A 117 23.15 -26.50 -29.62
C PRO A 117 24.10 -27.51 -30.31
N HIS A 118 24.02 -27.63 -31.64
CA HIS A 118 24.95 -28.45 -32.43
C HIS A 118 26.28 -27.78 -32.80
N GLY A 119 26.53 -26.54 -32.34
CA GLY A 119 27.79 -25.82 -32.53
C GLY A 119 27.85 -24.82 -33.69
N GLU A 120 26.86 -24.78 -34.58
CA GLU A 120 26.76 -23.75 -35.64
C GLU A 120 26.80 -22.34 -35.04
N LYS A 121 27.67 -21.49 -35.60
CA LYS A 121 27.75 -20.06 -35.28
C LYS A 121 26.93 -19.25 -36.27
N VAL A 122 25.72 -18.86 -35.90
CA VAL A 122 24.88 -17.99 -36.73
C VAL A 122 25.37 -16.56 -36.61
N THR A 123 25.70 -15.92 -37.74
CA THR A 123 26.40 -14.62 -37.78
C THR A 123 25.95 -13.74 -38.97
N TYR A 124 24.64 -13.54 -39.13
CA TYR A 124 24.06 -12.61 -40.12
C TYR A 124 23.98 -11.16 -39.61
N ALA A 125 24.50 -10.92 -38.39
CA ALA A 125 24.57 -9.63 -37.72
C ALA A 125 23.18 -9.06 -37.45
N ALA A 126 22.43 -9.73 -36.58
CA ALA A 126 21.19 -9.19 -36.06
C ALA A 126 21.49 -7.94 -35.23
N ASP A 127 20.85 -6.80 -35.53
CA ASP A 127 21.09 -5.54 -34.80
C ASP A 127 20.94 -5.68 -33.28
N LEU A 128 19.97 -6.46 -32.80
CA LEU A 128 19.77 -6.77 -31.39
C LEU A 128 20.91 -7.61 -30.76
N CYS A 129 21.69 -8.33 -31.56
CA CYS A 129 22.87 -9.05 -31.08
C CYS A 129 24.14 -8.20 -31.13
N GLN A 130 24.21 -7.30 -32.12
CA GLN A 130 25.39 -6.47 -32.33
C GLN A 130 25.41 -5.26 -31.39
N PHE A 131 24.40 -4.39 -31.50
CA PHE A 131 24.50 -3.06 -30.93
C PHE A 131 24.29 -2.99 -29.41
N PRO A 132 23.36 -3.73 -28.77
CA PRO A 132 23.20 -3.70 -27.32
C PRO A 132 24.48 -4.06 -26.56
N ALA A 133 25.23 -5.07 -27.01
CA ALA A 133 26.48 -5.47 -26.38
C ALA A 133 27.54 -4.34 -26.42
N VAL A 134 27.64 -3.64 -27.56
CA VAL A 134 28.51 -2.46 -27.68
C VAL A 134 27.99 -1.32 -26.80
N ALA A 135 26.70 -0.98 -26.88
CA ALA A 135 26.07 0.09 -26.12
C ALA A 135 26.15 -0.11 -24.60
N PHE A 136 26.19 -1.35 -24.12
CA PHE A 136 26.38 -1.68 -22.70
C PHE A 136 27.86 -1.64 -22.26
N GLY A 137 28.80 -1.36 -23.16
CA GLY A 137 30.23 -1.31 -22.86
C GLY A 137 30.86 -2.69 -22.67
N MET A 138 30.27 -3.74 -23.25
CA MET A 138 30.81 -5.10 -23.09
C MET A 138 32.07 -5.31 -23.91
N LEU A 139 32.23 -4.64 -25.04
CA LEU A 139 33.40 -4.76 -25.92
C LEU A 139 34.48 -3.75 -25.55
N SER A 140 35.73 -4.07 -25.87
CA SER A 140 36.79 -3.05 -25.86
C SER A 140 36.51 -1.99 -26.92
N LYS A 141 36.99 -0.75 -26.70
CA LYS A 141 36.83 0.34 -27.68
C LYS A 141 37.36 -0.02 -29.07
N ASP A 142 38.45 -0.79 -29.14
CA ASP A 142 39.00 -1.28 -30.40
C ASP A 142 38.02 -2.23 -31.12
N ARG A 143 37.51 -3.26 -30.43
CA ARG A 143 36.54 -4.20 -31.01
C ARG A 143 35.25 -3.50 -31.43
N ALA A 144 34.75 -2.57 -30.62
CA ALA A 144 33.58 -1.75 -30.94
C ALA A 144 33.78 -0.97 -32.24
N ARG A 145 34.93 -0.29 -32.40
CA ARG A 145 35.26 0.44 -33.64
C ARG A 145 35.37 -0.48 -34.85
N ARG A 146 36.02 -1.63 -34.70
CA ARG A 146 36.18 -2.60 -35.81
C ARG A 146 34.85 -3.20 -36.25
N LEU A 147 33.95 -3.46 -35.31
CA LEU A 147 32.58 -3.90 -35.59
C LEU A 147 31.80 -2.81 -36.35
N ILE A 148 31.78 -1.57 -35.85
CA ILE A 148 31.09 -0.46 -36.53
C ILE A 148 31.66 -0.23 -37.94
N ALA A 149 33.00 -0.25 -38.09
CA ALA A 149 33.63 -0.10 -39.40
C ALA A 149 33.30 -1.25 -40.37
N ALA A 150 33.14 -2.49 -39.87
CA ALA A 150 32.70 -3.62 -40.70
C ALA A 150 31.24 -3.45 -41.14
N LEU A 151 30.36 -3.01 -40.24
CA LEU A 151 28.97 -2.72 -40.57
C LEU A 151 28.86 -1.52 -41.53
N ASP A 152 29.66 -0.46 -41.40
CA ASP A 152 29.64 0.67 -42.32
C ASP A 152 30.04 0.28 -43.76
N ARG A 153 31.03 -0.60 -43.91
CA ARG A 153 31.36 -1.17 -45.23
C ARG A 153 30.18 -1.95 -45.80
N ARG A 154 29.53 -2.77 -44.96
CA ARG A 154 28.35 -3.54 -45.37
C ARG A 154 27.17 -2.62 -45.72
N ILE A 155 26.95 -1.55 -44.95
CA ILE A 155 25.91 -0.55 -45.22
C ILE A 155 26.12 0.08 -46.60
N ALA A 156 27.35 0.44 -46.97
CA ALA A 156 27.63 1.01 -48.28
C ALA A 156 27.31 0.03 -49.43
N GLU A 157 27.52 -1.28 -49.23
CA GLU A 157 27.08 -2.30 -50.18
C GLU A 157 25.55 -2.39 -50.25
N LEU A 158 24.86 -2.37 -49.10
CA LEU A 158 23.40 -2.46 -49.04
C LEU A 158 22.70 -1.22 -49.61
N GLU A 159 23.27 -0.02 -49.43
CA GLU A 159 22.80 1.22 -50.05
C GLU A 159 22.86 1.11 -51.58
N ARG A 160 23.94 0.54 -52.12
CA ARG A 160 24.15 0.36 -53.56
C ARG A 160 23.28 -0.76 -54.15
N ASP A 161 23.29 -1.93 -53.53
CA ASP A 161 22.77 -3.18 -54.13
C ASP A 161 21.29 -3.42 -53.82
N TYR A 162 20.79 -2.90 -52.68
CA TYR A 162 19.43 -3.13 -52.21
C TYR A 162 18.61 -1.84 -52.02
N GLY A 163 19.23 -0.67 -52.22
CA GLY A 163 18.59 0.62 -52.02
C GLY A 163 18.29 0.89 -50.55
N TYR A 164 19.14 0.41 -49.64
CA TYR A 164 18.99 0.68 -48.22
C TYR A 164 18.92 2.19 -47.97
N SER A 165 17.85 2.63 -47.33
CA SER A 165 17.59 4.06 -47.10
C SER A 165 18.50 4.70 -46.05
N GLY A 166 19.15 3.88 -45.21
CA GLY A 166 19.88 4.34 -44.04
C GLY A 166 18.99 4.98 -42.96
N MET A 167 17.67 4.83 -43.04
CA MET A 167 16.73 5.44 -42.10
C MET A 167 16.90 4.92 -40.67
N ALA A 168 17.02 3.61 -40.49
CA ALA A 168 17.03 2.92 -39.19
C ALA A 168 18.00 1.73 -39.24
N SER A 169 18.36 1.14 -38.11
CA SER A 169 19.17 -0.09 -38.10
C SER A 169 18.47 -1.22 -38.86
N LEU A 170 19.23 -2.16 -39.42
CA LEU A 170 18.67 -3.33 -40.09
C LEU A 170 18.59 -4.50 -39.11
N SER A 171 17.45 -5.18 -39.08
CA SER A 171 17.26 -6.39 -38.28
C SER A 171 18.21 -7.51 -38.68
N ALA A 172 18.66 -7.54 -39.94
CA ALA A 172 19.73 -8.41 -40.42
C ALA A 172 20.58 -7.71 -41.50
N TYR A 173 21.89 -7.60 -41.28
CA TYR A 173 22.82 -6.96 -42.26
C TYR A 173 23.33 -7.94 -43.34
N TRP A 174 23.11 -9.24 -43.15
CA TRP A 174 23.27 -10.28 -44.17
C TRP A 174 21.96 -11.07 -44.30
N PRO A 175 21.70 -11.71 -45.46
CA PRO A 175 20.56 -12.59 -45.62
C PRO A 175 20.51 -13.65 -44.53
N VAL A 176 19.34 -13.80 -43.91
CA VAL A 176 19.13 -14.83 -42.89
C VAL A 176 19.11 -16.21 -43.56
N PRO A 177 19.84 -17.21 -43.03
CA PRO A 177 19.86 -18.55 -43.59
C PRO A 177 18.46 -19.17 -43.73
N GLU A 178 18.24 -19.93 -44.80
CA GLU A 178 16.92 -20.50 -45.14
C GLU A 178 16.39 -21.46 -44.07
N HIS A 179 17.26 -22.23 -43.41
CA HIS A 179 16.87 -23.13 -42.32
C HIS A 179 16.43 -22.40 -41.05
N ILE A 180 16.71 -21.10 -40.94
CA ILE A 180 16.31 -20.22 -39.84
C ILE A 180 15.06 -19.43 -40.25
N ASN A 181 15.05 -18.89 -41.47
CA ASN A 181 13.93 -18.12 -41.99
C ASN A 181 12.85 -19.03 -42.60
N THR A 182 12.04 -19.63 -41.73
CA THR A 182 11.00 -20.60 -42.12
C THR A 182 9.73 -19.98 -42.70
N LEU A 183 9.64 -18.64 -42.78
CA LEU A 183 8.45 -17.92 -43.23
C LEU A 183 8.62 -17.42 -44.66
N ASP A 184 7.89 -18.05 -45.58
CA ASP A 184 8.00 -17.82 -47.03
C ASP A 184 7.88 -16.35 -47.44
N TRP A 185 6.98 -15.60 -46.79
CA TRP A 185 6.69 -14.21 -47.12
C TRP A 185 7.82 -13.22 -46.77
N GLN A 186 8.75 -13.59 -45.88
CA GLN A 186 9.94 -12.79 -45.55
C GLN A 186 11.26 -13.46 -45.99
N ARG A 187 11.21 -14.51 -46.83
CA ARG A 187 12.41 -15.08 -47.48
C ARG A 187 13.17 -14.07 -48.34
N PRO A 188 12.52 -13.15 -49.10
CA PRO A 188 13.24 -12.10 -49.81
C PRO A 188 14.02 -11.21 -48.85
N TYR A 189 15.32 -11.02 -49.14
CA TYR A 189 16.22 -10.19 -48.34
C TYR A 189 15.98 -8.70 -48.58
N THR A 190 14.89 -8.16 -48.04
CA THR A 190 14.53 -6.72 -48.02
C THR A 190 13.41 -6.39 -47.02
N THR A 191 12.88 -7.40 -46.34
CA THR A 191 11.52 -7.37 -45.78
C THR A 191 11.55 -7.86 -44.33
N TYR A 192 10.78 -7.18 -43.49
CA TYR A 192 10.56 -7.53 -42.09
C TYR A 192 11.88 -7.77 -41.34
N MET A 193 12.05 -8.92 -40.67
CA MET A 193 13.27 -9.21 -39.92
C MET A 193 14.45 -9.62 -40.81
N ASN A 194 14.20 -9.97 -42.08
CA ASN A 194 15.21 -10.36 -43.06
C ASN A 194 15.64 -9.17 -43.92
N GLY A 195 16.38 -8.25 -43.29
CA GLY A 195 16.90 -7.04 -43.94
C GLY A 195 15.94 -5.86 -43.97
N GLY A 196 14.77 -5.92 -43.33
CA GLY A 196 14.02 -4.73 -42.95
C GLY A 196 14.55 -4.11 -41.65
N SER A 197 13.86 -3.07 -41.18
CA SER A 197 14.25 -2.28 -40.01
C SER A 197 13.16 -2.28 -38.96
N PHE A 198 13.41 -2.92 -37.81
CA PHE A 198 12.66 -2.67 -36.59
C PHE A 198 13.19 -1.42 -35.89
N LEU A 199 12.33 -0.41 -35.81
CA LEU A 199 12.77 0.97 -35.62
C LEU A 199 13.40 1.21 -34.23
N ALA A 200 12.90 0.53 -33.19
CA ALA A 200 13.37 0.70 -31.82
C ALA A 200 14.85 0.34 -31.62
N MET A 201 15.36 -0.65 -32.36
CA MET A 201 16.75 -1.10 -32.26
C MET A 201 17.76 -0.05 -32.74
N THR A 202 17.30 0.93 -33.52
CA THR A 202 18.11 2.09 -33.94
C THR A 202 18.68 2.86 -32.74
N TYR A 203 17.98 2.86 -31.58
CA TYR A 203 18.50 3.42 -30.35
C TYR A 203 19.86 2.79 -29.98
N TYR A 204 19.93 1.46 -30.02
CA TYR A 204 21.16 0.76 -29.66
C TYR A 204 22.27 1.00 -30.68
N GLU A 205 21.98 1.11 -31.98
CA GLU A 205 23.00 1.49 -32.96
C GLU A 205 23.61 2.85 -32.64
N ILE A 206 22.77 3.87 -32.36
CA ILE A 206 23.24 5.22 -32.02
C ILE A 206 24.11 5.15 -30.76
N MET A 207 23.67 4.46 -29.71
CA MET A 207 24.43 4.29 -28.47
C MET A 207 25.74 3.52 -28.71
N ALA A 208 25.74 2.50 -29.56
CA ALA A 208 26.92 1.70 -29.90
C ALA A 208 27.97 2.52 -30.67
N ARG A 209 27.54 3.35 -31.63
CA ARG A 209 28.42 4.28 -32.34
C ARG A 209 29.07 5.28 -31.38
N ILE A 210 28.29 5.85 -30.45
CA ILE A 210 28.79 6.75 -29.41
C ILE A 210 29.86 6.05 -28.54
N GLU A 211 29.61 4.82 -28.10
CA GLU A 211 30.56 4.04 -27.29
C GLU A 211 31.84 3.67 -28.08
N ALA A 212 31.70 3.38 -29.38
CA ALA A 212 32.83 3.16 -30.28
C ALA A 212 33.65 4.45 -30.55
N GLY A 213 33.07 5.63 -30.28
CA GLY A 213 33.67 6.94 -30.52
C GLY A 213 33.30 7.55 -31.88
N ASP A 214 32.36 6.95 -32.61
CA ASP A 214 31.77 7.48 -33.85
C ASP A 214 30.57 8.38 -33.55
N VAL A 215 30.81 9.51 -32.89
CA VAL A 215 29.75 10.43 -32.45
C VAL A 215 29.05 11.11 -33.64
N ASP A 216 29.81 11.43 -34.69
CA ASP A 216 29.25 12.08 -35.90
C ASP A 216 28.40 11.10 -36.71
N GLY A 217 28.81 9.82 -36.84
CA GLY A 217 27.98 8.80 -37.46
C GLY A 217 26.72 8.48 -36.65
N ALA A 218 26.82 8.48 -35.31
CA ALA A 218 25.64 8.38 -34.44
C ALA A 218 24.64 9.53 -34.68
N TRP A 219 25.15 10.75 -34.85
CA TRP A 219 24.33 11.93 -35.12
C TRP A 219 23.66 11.87 -36.49
N GLU A 220 24.41 11.46 -37.52
CA GLU A 220 23.85 11.27 -38.85
C GLU A 220 22.76 10.19 -38.86
N ARG A 221 22.96 9.07 -38.16
CA ARG A 221 21.92 8.03 -37.99
C ARG A 221 20.65 8.60 -37.37
N LEU A 222 20.75 9.36 -36.27
CA LEU A 222 19.59 9.98 -35.63
C LEU A 222 18.89 10.98 -36.56
N ARG A 223 19.63 11.74 -37.37
CA ARG A 223 19.06 12.67 -38.36
C ARG A 223 18.29 11.93 -39.46
N ARG A 224 18.86 10.86 -40.01
CA ARG A 224 18.19 10.02 -41.03
C ARG A 224 16.92 9.39 -40.47
N PHE A 225 16.99 8.86 -39.25
CA PHE A 225 15.84 8.32 -38.52
C PHE A 225 14.73 9.37 -38.37
N SER A 226 15.05 10.56 -37.87
CA SER A 226 14.08 11.64 -37.68
C SER A 226 13.41 12.06 -38.99
N LYS A 227 14.17 12.18 -40.08
CA LYS A 227 13.63 12.50 -41.42
C LYS A 227 12.75 11.37 -41.96
N GLY A 228 13.13 10.11 -41.72
CA GLY A 228 12.37 8.95 -42.16
C GLY A 228 11.03 8.84 -41.45
N VAL A 229 11.02 8.95 -40.12
CA VAL A 229 9.80 8.85 -39.31
C VAL A 229 8.78 9.93 -39.66
N GLN A 230 9.22 11.14 -40.03
CA GLN A 230 8.33 12.20 -40.52
C GLN A 230 7.52 11.82 -41.77
N LYS A 231 7.98 10.83 -42.55
CA LYS A 231 7.27 10.33 -43.74
C LYS A 231 6.18 9.31 -43.40
N HIS A 232 6.17 8.76 -42.19
CA HIS A 232 5.29 7.65 -41.77
C HIS A 232 4.22 8.09 -40.77
N SER A 233 3.52 9.19 -41.09
CA SER A 233 2.37 9.79 -40.36
C SER A 233 2.58 10.20 -38.90
N GLY A 234 3.72 9.90 -38.27
CA GLY A 234 3.98 10.22 -36.86
C GLY A 234 3.14 9.40 -35.86
N ALA A 235 2.13 8.64 -36.32
CA ALA A 235 1.33 7.69 -35.53
C ALA A 235 2.12 6.42 -35.16
N GLY A 236 3.32 6.28 -35.74
CA GLY A 236 4.35 5.34 -35.32
C GLY A 236 4.11 3.94 -35.84
N ASN A 237 4.90 3.55 -36.82
CA ASN A 237 5.03 2.15 -37.24
C ASN A 237 6.13 1.49 -36.39
N ASN A 238 6.11 0.17 -36.29
CA ASN A 238 7.11 -0.61 -35.57
C ASN A 238 8.30 -1.00 -36.49
N TRP A 239 8.02 -1.22 -37.77
CA TRP A 239 9.02 -1.66 -38.74
C TRP A 239 8.84 -1.02 -40.13
N VAL A 240 9.89 -1.05 -40.94
CA VAL A 240 9.88 -0.63 -42.35
C VAL A 240 10.75 -1.56 -43.20
N THR A 241 10.51 -1.61 -44.51
CA THR A 241 11.38 -2.34 -45.46
C THR A 241 12.79 -1.73 -45.48
N ILE A 242 13.74 -2.41 -46.13
CA ILE A 242 15.11 -1.89 -46.30
C ILE A 242 15.13 -0.48 -46.94
N ARG A 243 14.12 -0.15 -47.76
CA ARG A 243 13.98 1.16 -48.42
C ARG A 243 13.33 2.22 -47.53
N GLY A 244 13.01 1.88 -46.29
CA GLY A 244 12.30 2.77 -45.37
C GLY A 244 10.85 2.97 -45.78
N GLU A 245 10.21 1.95 -46.36
CA GLU A 245 8.82 2.00 -46.79
C GLU A 245 7.96 1.15 -45.85
N VAL A 246 6.71 1.57 -45.59
CA VAL A 246 5.74 0.73 -44.90
C VAL A 246 5.17 -0.25 -45.91
N ALA A 247 5.37 -1.56 -45.69
CA ALA A 247 4.83 -2.54 -46.63
C ALA A 247 3.29 -2.59 -46.56
N PRO A 248 2.59 -2.71 -47.70
CA PRO A 248 1.12 -2.72 -47.75
C PRO A 248 0.51 -3.81 -46.86
N GLY A 249 -0.46 -3.45 -46.01
CA GLY A 249 -1.18 -4.40 -45.15
C GLY A 249 -0.40 -4.92 -43.94
N THR A 250 0.79 -4.38 -43.69
CA THR A 250 1.68 -4.74 -42.56
C THR A 250 2.02 -3.55 -41.66
N ASP A 251 1.24 -2.48 -41.79
CA ASP A 251 1.35 -1.31 -40.94
C ASP A 251 0.98 -1.71 -39.50
N GLU A 252 1.86 -1.41 -38.55
CA GLU A 252 1.62 -1.59 -37.12
C GLU A 252 1.54 -0.21 -36.45
N PRO A 253 0.56 0.64 -36.84
CA PRO A 253 0.41 1.94 -36.22
C PRO A 253 0.07 1.70 -34.74
N TYR A 254 0.62 2.50 -33.84
CA TYR A 254 0.41 2.45 -32.38
C TYR A 254 1.22 1.42 -31.56
N LEU A 255 2.00 0.52 -32.19
CA LEU A 255 3.00 -0.34 -31.50
C LEU A 255 4.42 0.24 -31.60
N SER A 256 4.54 1.57 -31.53
CA SER A 256 5.78 2.24 -31.92
C SER A 256 6.80 2.36 -30.79
N ASP A 257 7.48 1.25 -30.50
CA ASP A 257 8.65 1.20 -29.62
C ASP A 257 9.77 2.17 -30.06
N MET A 258 9.71 2.66 -31.30
CA MET A 258 10.60 3.66 -31.89
C MET A 258 10.71 4.96 -31.05
N VAL A 259 9.73 5.23 -30.17
CA VAL A 259 9.77 6.35 -29.21
C VAL A 259 11.00 6.34 -28.30
N VAL A 260 11.68 5.20 -28.17
CA VAL A 260 12.94 5.09 -27.42
C VAL A 260 14.11 5.78 -28.14
N VAL A 261 14.09 5.92 -29.46
CA VAL A 261 15.23 6.45 -30.26
C VAL A 261 15.60 7.89 -29.87
N PRO A 262 14.65 8.84 -29.72
CA PRO A 262 14.96 10.18 -29.19
C PRO A 262 15.65 10.21 -27.82
N ALA A 263 15.53 9.16 -27.00
CA ALA A 263 16.22 9.09 -25.71
C ALA A 263 17.76 9.11 -25.86
N ALA A 264 18.29 8.75 -27.03
CA ALA A 264 19.73 8.84 -27.34
C ALA A 264 20.26 10.28 -27.26
N LEU A 265 19.42 11.31 -27.45
CA LEU A 265 19.79 12.71 -27.21
C LEU A 265 20.26 12.90 -25.76
N VAL A 266 19.49 12.40 -24.80
CA VAL A 266 19.75 12.58 -23.37
C VAL A 266 20.78 11.58 -22.85
N ARG A 267 20.61 10.29 -23.18
CA ARG A 267 21.44 9.19 -22.66
C ARG A 267 22.77 9.04 -23.39
N GLY A 268 22.79 9.32 -24.70
CA GLY A 268 23.97 9.20 -25.55
C GLY A 268 24.73 10.52 -25.68
N PHE A 269 24.19 11.47 -26.45
CA PHE A 269 24.91 12.70 -26.80
C PHE A 269 25.19 13.60 -25.59
N LEU A 270 24.20 13.82 -24.70
CA LEU A 270 24.46 14.53 -23.44
C LEU A 270 25.11 13.62 -22.38
N GLY A 271 25.03 12.30 -22.56
CA GLY A 271 25.62 11.28 -21.69
C GLY A 271 25.15 11.36 -20.25
N ILE A 272 23.86 11.64 -20.05
CA ILE A 272 23.27 11.82 -18.72
C ILE A 272 22.83 10.45 -18.20
N GLU A 273 23.52 9.97 -17.16
CA GLU A 273 23.31 8.67 -16.54
C GLU A 273 23.00 8.82 -15.04
N PRO A 274 21.74 8.64 -14.61
CA PRO A 274 21.37 8.63 -13.22
C PRO A 274 21.79 7.30 -12.59
N THR A 275 22.56 7.39 -11.51
CA THR A 275 22.93 6.26 -10.65
C THR A 275 22.22 6.39 -9.31
N TRP A 276 22.39 5.41 -8.42
CA TRP A 276 21.80 5.50 -7.09
C TRP A 276 22.31 6.72 -6.31
N ASP A 277 23.59 7.04 -6.41
CA ASP A 277 24.20 8.07 -5.55
C ASP A 277 24.26 9.44 -6.21
N ARG A 278 24.32 9.49 -7.54
CA ARG A 278 24.57 10.73 -8.29
C ARG A 278 24.09 10.68 -9.73
N LEU A 279 23.96 11.86 -10.31
CA LEU A 279 23.78 12.04 -11.75
C LEU A 279 25.16 12.18 -12.41
N ILE A 280 25.55 11.20 -13.23
CA ILE A 280 26.78 11.21 -14.01
C ILE A 280 26.48 11.87 -15.36
N VAL A 281 27.38 12.73 -15.83
CA VAL A 281 27.25 13.40 -17.13
C VAL A 281 28.58 13.26 -17.87
N LYS A 282 28.57 12.50 -18.97
CA LYS A 282 29.73 12.25 -19.84
C LYS A 282 29.37 12.68 -21.25
N PRO A 283 29.56 13.94 -21.66
CA PRO A 283 29.05 14.42 -22.94
C PRO A 283 29.79 13.83 -24.15
N HIS A 284 29.03 13.47 -25.18
CA HIS A 284 29.49 13.02 -26.50
C HIS A 284 28.87 13.91 -27.57
N LEU A 285 29.30 15.17 -27.63
CA LEU A 285 28.70 16.14 -28.54
C LEU A 285 29.22 15.95 -29.98
N PRO A 286 28.34 15.98 -31.00
CA PRO A 286 28.76 15.95 -32.40
C PRO A 286 29.68 17.13 -32.74
N ARG A 287 30.48 16.98 -33.80
CA ARG A 287 31.36 18.04 -34.26
C ARG A 287 30.58 19.32 -34.56
N GLY A 288 31.09 20.44 -34.06
CA GLY A 288 30.48 21.77 -34.23
C GLY A 288 29.50 22.18 -33.12
N TRP A 289 29.07 21.27 -32.25
CA TRP A 289 28.25 21.62 -31.09
C TRP A 289 29.11 22.25 -29.99
N ARG A 290 28.95 23.57 -29.79
CA ARG A 290 29.70 24.32 -28.77
C ARG A 290 29.05 24.31 -27.39
N ARG A 291 27.72 24.12 -27.35
CA ARG A 291 26.92 24.18 -26.14
C ARG A 291 25.68 23.30 -26.25
N ALA A 292 25.31 22.64 -25.17
CA ALA A 292 24.04 21.95 -25.00
C ALA A 292 23.53 22.09 -23.57
N SER A 293 22.22 21.96 -23.36
CA SER A 293 21.65 21.97 -22.02
C SER A 293 20.39 21.11 -21.94
N ALA A 294 20.16 20.51 -20.78
CA ALA A 294 18.94 19.77 -20.47
C ALA A 294 18.51 20.03 -19.02
N ASP A 295 17.20 20.16 -18.82
CA ASP A 295 16.59 20.09 -17.49
C ASP A 295 16.11 18.65 -17.30
N VAL A 296 16.69 17.94 -16.32
CA VAL A 296 16.35 16.55 -16.01
C VAL A 296 15.81 16.40 -14.60
N LEU A 297 14.87 15.47 -14.44
CA LEU A 297 14.27 15.17 -13.15
C LEU A 297 14.98 13.95 -12.55
N TYR A 298 15.55 14.10 -11.35
CA TYR A 298 16.28 13.05 -10.67
C TYR A 298 15.88 13.04 -9.19
N LYS A 299 15.25 11.93 -8.74
CA LYS A 299 14.72 11.73 -7.37
C LYS A 299 13.84 12.88 -6.89
N GLY A 300 12.96 13.33 -7.78
CA GLY A 300 12.01 14.41 -7.54
C GLY A 300 12.60 15.83 -7.58
N VAL A 301 13.90 15.97 -7.85
CA VAL A 301 14.57 17.28 -7.94
C VAL A 301 14.96 17.56 -9.38
N ARG A 302 14.61 18.76 -9.87
CA ARG A 302 15.04 19.20 -11.19
C ARG A 302 16.51 19.61 -11.14
N HIS A 303 17.28 19.15 -12.11
CA HIS A 303 18.68 19.51 -12.29
C HIS A 303 18.85 20.13 -13.68
N ARG A 304 19.45 21.31 -13.75
CA ARG A 304 19.86 21.94 -15.00
C ARG A 304 21.29 21.54 -15.31
N ILE A 305 21.46 20.84 -16.41
CA ILE A 305 22.76 20.44 -16.94
C ILE A 305 23.10 21.38 -18.08
N VAL A 306 24.28 22.00 -18.01
CA VAL A 306 24.85 22.82 -19.08
C VAL A 306 26.20 22.23 -19.45
N ILE A 307 26.35 21.91 -20.73
CA ILE A 307 27.61 21.49 -21.35
C ILE A 307 28.06 22.64 -22.24
N ALA A 308 29.20 23.25 -21.96
CA ALA A 308 29.75 24.33 -22.76
C ALA A 308 31.27 24.25 -22.75
N GLU A 309 31.90 24.31 -23.93
CA GLU A 309 33.36 24.39 -24.05
C GLU A 309 34.11 23.26 -23.31
N GLY A 310 33.57 22.04 -23.38
CA GLY A 310 34.13 20.85 -22.70
C GLY A 310 33.92 20.82 -21.18
N ARG A 311 33.23 21.80 -20.60
CA ARG A 311 32.87 21.84 -19.18
C ARG A 311 31.42 21.42 -18.96
N VAL A 312 31.20 20.67 -17.90
CA VAL A 312 29.86 20.27 -17.45
C VAL A 312 29.53 21.00 -16.16
N THR A 313 28.37 21.66 -16.12
CA THR A 313 27.81 22.26 -14.91
C THR A 313 26.47 21.61 -14.61
N VAL A 314 26.33 21.05 -13.41
CA VAL A 314 25.06 20.48 -12.92
C VAL A 314 24.55 21.36 -11.80
N THR A 315 23.47 22.08 -12.06
CA THR A 315 22.84 22.96 -11.07
C THR A 315 21.60 22.29 -10.52
N ARG A 316 21.60 21.99 -9.23
CA ARG A 316 20.40 21.54 -8.52
C ARG A 316 19.40 22.70 -8.46
N MET A 317 18.18 22.48 -8.90
CA MET A 317 17.10 23.47 -8.90
C MET A 317 16.05 23.12 -7.84
N GLU A 318 14.79 23.48 -8.10
CA GLU A 318 13.68 23.19 -7.21
C GLU A 318 13.34 21.69 -7.17
N ARG A 319 12.75 21.29 -6.05
CA ARG A 319 12.06 20.01 -5.95
C ARG A 319 10.72 20.11 -6.69
N ARG A 320 10.49 19.21 -7.65
CA ARG A 320 9.25 19.12 -8.44
C ARG A 320 8.25 18.14 -7.84
N PHE A 321 8.73 17.07 -7.21
CA PHE A 321 7.90 16.17 -6.43
C PHE A 321 8.72 15.55 -5.29
N THR A 322 8.04 15.14 -4.23
CA THR A 322 8.63 14.30 -3.18
C THR A 322 8.06 12.91 -3.41
N PRO A 323 8.88 11.89 -3.71
CA PRO A 323 8.39 10.52 -3.75
C PRO A 323 7.75 10.22 -2.39
N PRO A 324 6.57 9.59 -2.32
CA PRO A 324 5.96 9.24 -1.05
C PRO A 324 6.95 8.35 -0.29
N ALA A 325 7.55 8.90 0.77
CA ALA A 325 8.48 8.16 1.64
C ALA A 325 7.73 7.34 2.70
N GLU A 326 6.43 7.14 2.53
CA GLU A 326 5.58 6.47 3.49
C GLU A 326 4.72 5.42 2.82
N LEU A 327 4.98 4.17 3.19
CA LEU A 327 4.00 3.13 3.13
C LEU A 327 3.11 3.31 4.37
N THR A 328 2.11 4.19 4.26
CA THR A 328 1.13 4.40 5.34
C THR A 328 0.11 3.27 5.31
N TRP A 329 0.31 2.26 6.15
CA TRP A 329 -0.72 1.28 6.41
C TRP A 329 -1.69 1.85 7.45
N GLU A 330 -2.90 2.16 7.02
CA GLU A 330 -4.00 2.35 7.94
C GLU A 330 -4.53 0.97 8.36
N VAL A 331 -3.99 0.42 9.44
CA VAL A 331 -4.59 -0.76 10.07
C VAL A 331 -5.81 -0.29 10.85
N ARG A 332 -6.97 -0.30 10.19
CA ARG A 332 -8.24 -0.14 10.89
C ARG A 332 -8.56 -1.45 11.59
N PRO A 333 -8.78 -1.48 12.92
CA PRO A 333 -9.46 -2.62 13.50
C PRO A 333 -10.80 -2.75 12.78
N ALA A 334 -11.03 -3.88 12.10
CA ALA A 334 -12.39 -4.25 11.78
C ALA A 334 -13.14 -4.28 13.13
N PRO A 335 -14.33 -3.67 13.23
CA PRO A 335 -15.03 -3.61 14.49
C PRO A 335 -15.06 -4.98 15.18
N PRO A 336 -14.86 -5.03 16.51
CA PRO A 336 -14.75 -3.87 17.41
C PRO A 336 -13.32 -3.33 17.70
N PRO A 337 -13.19 -2.15 18.36
CA PRO A 337 -11.90 -1.51 18.69
C PRO A 337 -11.25 -1.98 20.00
N GLU A 338 -11.83 -2.95 20.72
CA GLU A 338 -11.20 -3.51 21.93
C GLU A 338 -10.13 -4.58 21.66
N TRP A 339 -9.84 -4.94 20.42
CA TRP A 339 -8.80 -5.92 20.11
C TRP A 339 -7.42 -5.26 20.18
N LEU A 340 -6.64 -5.61 21.19
CA LEU A 340 -5.23 -5.22 21.24
C LEU A 340 -4.50 -6.01 20.14
N MET A 341 -4.01 -5.30 19.13
CA MET A 341 -2.95 -5.83 18.29
C MET A 341 -1.64 -5.75 19.07
N ALA A 342 -1.09 -6.88 19.45
CA ALA A 342 0.30 -6.93 19.90
C ALA A 342 1.20 -7.19 18.68
N VAL A 343 2.12 -6.28 18.43
CA VAL A 343 3.24 -6.46 17.50
C VAL A 343 4.36 -7.11 18.29
N SER A 344 4.55 -8.43 18.15
CA SER A 344 5.71 -9.11 18.72
C SER A 344 6.79 -9.29 17.64
N ARG A 345 8.00 -8.81 17.94
CA ARG A 345 9.19 -8.97 17.09
C ARG A 345 9.93 -10.22 17.56
N HIS A 346 10.00 -11.23 16.70
CA HIS A 346 10.75 -12.44 16.98
C HIS A 346 12.13 -12.37 16.33
N PHE A 347 13.19 -12.66 17.12
CA PHE A 347 14.54 -12.86 16.63
C PHE A 347 14.72 -14.33 16.23
N ALA A 348 15.66 -14.62 15.34
CA ALA A 348 15.89 -15.97 14.84
C ALA A 348 16.47 -16.87 15.95
N ASN A 349 15.60 -17.55 16.69
CA ASN A 349 15.95 -18.71 17.50
C ASN A 349 14.96 -19.86 17.23
N GLY A 350 15.07 -20.42 16.01
CA GLY A 350 15.06 -21.86 15.75
C GLY A 350 13.82 -22.72 16.05
N SER A 351 12.76 -22.24 16.69
CA SER A 351 11.58 -23.07 16.97
C SER A 351 10.32 -22.47 16.37
N ILE A 352 9.65 -23.27 15.54
CA ILE A 352 8.37 -22.97 14.90
C ILE A 352 7.27 -23.48 15.84
N PRO A 353 6.43 -22.63 16.47
CA PRO A 353 5.24 -23.10 17.14
C PRO A 353 4.19 -23.52 16.09
N PRO A 354 3.48 -24.63 16.27
CA PRO A 354 2.42 -25.02 15.36
C PRO A 354 1.15 -24.20 15.63
N ARG A 355 0.80 -23.39 14.63
CA ARG A 355 -0.52 -22.80 14.30
C ARG A 355 -1.05 -21.59 15.12
N VAL A 356 -1.69 -20.72 14.32
CA VAL A 356 -2.75 -19.72 14.60
C VAL A 356 -2.30 -18.29 14.94
N ASP A 357 -1.75 -17.54 13.97
CA ASP A 357 -1.87 -16.07 13.86
C ASP A 357 -1.37 -15.61 12.46
N PRO A 358 -1.95 -14.57 11.82
CA PRO A 358 -1.40 -14.01 10.60
C PRO A 358 -0.01 -13.43 10.90
N THR A 359 1.02 -14.03 10.30
CA THR A 359 2.42 -13.67 10.50
C THR A 359 2.93 -13.00 9.24
N ILE A 360 3.62 -11.87 9.39
CA ILE A 360 4.31 -11.17 8.30
C ILE A 360 5.81 -11.38 8.49
N GLU A 361 6.47 -11.90 7.45
CA GLU A 361 7.92 -11.91 7.38
C GLU A 361 8.44 -10.52 7.00
N VAL A 362 9.40 -10.03 7.77
CA VAL A 362 10.12 -8.79 7.49
C VAL A 362 11.58 -9.18 7.24
N ASP A 363 12.21 -8.57 6.22
CA ASP A 363 13.55 -8.93 5.73
C ASP A 363 14.56 -9.27 6.84
N GLY A 364 15.36 -10.32 6.61
CA GLY A 364 16.39 -10.79 7.54
C GLY A 364 15.93 -11.81 8.58
N GLY A 365 14.84 -12.56 8.30
CA GLY A 365 14.35 -13.64 9.17
C GLY A 365 13.62 -13.16 10.42
N GLN A 366 13.32 -11.87 10.50
CA GLN A 366 12.54 -11.28 11.58
C GLN A 366 11.05 -11.44 11.27
N ARG A 367 10.30 -11.92 12.26
CA ARG A 367 8.86 -12.08 12.10
C ARG A 367 8.13 -11.05 12.95
N VAL A 368 7.14 -10.42 12.34
CA VAL A 368 6.11 -9.66 13.03
C VAL A 368 4.88 -10.54 13.07
N THR A 369 4.57 -11.06 14.25
CA THR A 369 3.34 -11.82 14.47
C THR A 369 2.27 -10.83 14.91
N LEU A 370 1.16 -10.78 14.18
CA LEU A 370 -0.02 -10.04 14.62
C LEU A 370 -0.84 -10.96 15.50
N LYS A 371 -0.67 -10.81 16.81
CA LYS A 371 -1.44 -11.60 17.76
C LYS A 371 -2.79 -10.95 18.01
N ARG A 372 -3.85 -11.68 17.72
CA ARG A 372 -5.22 -11.30 18.09
C ARG A 372 -5.41 -11.57 19.59
N LEU A 373 -5.23 -10.55 20.43
CA LEU A 373 -5.51 -10.68 21.85
C LEU A 373 -7.01 -10.49 22.10
N ARG A 374 -7.67 -11.52 22.65
CA ARG A 374 -9.01 -11.35 23.25
C ARG A 374 -8.84 -10.59 24.56
N PRO A 375 -9.47 -9.42 24.76
CA PRO A 375 -9.63 -8.88 26.10
C PRO A 375 -10.65 -9.73 26.86
N ALA A 376 -10.51 -9.78 28.18
CA ALA A 376 -11.50 -10.35 29.10
C ALA A 376 -12.78 -9.49 29.23
N SER A 377 -13.31 -8.94 28.12
CA SER A 377 -14.39 -7.93 28.14
C SER A 377 -15.81 -8.52 28.14
N GLY A 378 -15.95 -9.83 28.01
CA GLY A 378 -17.27 -10.49 27.98
C GLY A 378 -18.15 -10.14 26.77
N LEU A 379 -17.76 -9.24 25.84
CA LEU A 379 -18.57 -8.93 24.66
C LEU A 379 -18.62 -10.13 23.70
N LEU A 380 -19.83 -10.59 23.37
CA LEU A 380 -20.09 -11.74 22.50
C LEU A 380 -20.56 -11.32 21.10
N LEU A 381 -21.28 -10.20 20.99
CA LEU A 381 -21.76 -9.63 19.73
C LEU A 381 -21.72 -8.10 19.78
N ARG A 382 -21.29 -7.47 18.68
CA ARG A 382 -21.59 -6.07 18.35
C ARG A 382 -21.98 -5.97 16.88
N TRP A 383 -23.08 -5.30 16.60
CA TRP A 383 -23.53 -4.99 15.25
C TRP A 383 -23.74 -3.48 15.09
N THR A 384 -23.09 -2.90 14.07
CA THR A 384 -23.06 -1.45 13.80
C THR A 384 -24.10 -0.97 12.79
N ALA A 385 -24.97 -1.86 12.28
CA ALA A 385 -26.11 -1.51 11.44
C ALA A 385 -25.80 -0.70 10.14
N ASP A 386 -24.52 -0.64 9.75
CA ASP A 386 -24.00 0.05 8.56
C ASP A 386 -24.12 -0.78 7.28
N ARG A 387 -24.10 -2.11 7.41
CA ARG A 387 -24.19 -3.05 6.30
C ARG A 387 -25.03 -4.26 6.68
N PRO A 388 -25.71 -4.91 5.72
CA PRO A 388 -26.31 -6.21 5.97
C PRO A 388 -25.21 -7.17 6.44
N PRO A 389 -25.39 -7.88 7.58
CA PRO A 389 -24.42 -8.88 7.99
C PRO A 389 -24.35 -10.02 6.96
N ALA A 390 -23.28 -10.82 6.98
CA ALA A 390 -23.22 -12.10 6.24
C ALA A 390 -24.22 -13.15 6.76
N TRP A 391 -25.17 -12.73 7.59
CA TRP A 391 -26.20 -13.49 8.28
C TRP A 391 -27.56 -13.08 7.69
N GLY A 392 -28.49 -14.02 7.54
CA GLY A 392 -29.68 -13.83 6.69
C GLY A 392 -30.57 -12.66 7.12
N VAL A 393 -30.84 -11.74 6.20
CA VAL A 393 -31.89 -10.73 6.33
C VAL A 393 -33.17 -11.35 5.78
N GLN A 394 -34.25 -11.35 6.55
CA GLN A 394 -35.58 -11.75 6.08
C GLN A 394 -36.43 -10.49 5.94
N GLY A 395 -36.96 -10.24 4.75
CA GLY A 395 -37.81 -9.07 4.49
C GLY A 395 -37.05 -7.74 4.33
N ALA A 396 -37.75 -6.61 4.54
CA ALA A 396 -37.25 -5.28 4.20
C ALA A 396 -36.62 -4.53 5.39
N VAL A 397 -35.29 -4.39 5.38
CA VAL A 397 -34.50 -3.60 6.35
C VAL A 397 -33.53 -2.69 5.60
N ARG A 398 -33.45 -1.41 5.97
CA ARG A 398 -32.54 -0.43 5.34
C ARG A 398 -31.34 -0.18 6.26
N PHE A 399 -30.12 -0.40 5.78
CA PHE A 399 -28.89 -0.24 6.58
C PHE A 399 -28.19 1.08 6.29
N GLY A 400 -27.35 1.54 7.20
CA GLY A 400 -26.51 2.73 7.02
C GLY A 400 -27.27 4.06 7.08
N MET A 401 -28.46 4.07 7.68
CA MET A 401 -29.23 5.29 7.91
C MET A 401 -28.56 6.15 8.99
N PRO A 402 -28.80 7.48 9.02
CA PRO A 402 -28.34 8.33 10.10
C PRO A 402 -28.87 7.82 11.45
N GLY A 403 -27.97 7.53 12.39
CA GLY A 403 -28.33 7.02 13.69
C GLY A 403 -28.30 8.08 14.79
N PRO A 404 -28.08 7.66 16.05
CA PRO A 404 -28.15 8.53 17.23
C PRO A 404 -27.01 9.56 17.32
N ALA A 405 -25.96 9.42 16.52
CA ALA A 405 -24.86 10.36 16.40
C ALA A 405 -24.32 10.37 14.95
N PRO A 406 -23.61 11.44 14.52
CA PRO A 406 -23.12 11.57 13.14
C PRO A 406 -22.24 10.41 12.64
N ASP A 407 -21.59 9.69 13.56
CA ASP A 407 -20.67 8.58 13.32
C ASP A 407 -21.27 7.21 13.68
N VAL A 408 -22.53 7.15 14.11
CA VAL A 408 -23.22 5.91 14.48
C VAL A 408 -24.29 5.61 13.44
N PRO A 409 -24.05 4.66 12.52
CA PRO A 409 -25.05 4.21 11.57
C PRO A 409 -26.17 3.42 12.24
N ALA A 410 -27.36 3.46 11.63
CA ALA A 410 -28.55 2.76 12.07
C ALA A 410 -29.14 1.89 10.96
N ALA A 411 -29.90 0.87 11.36
CA ALA A 411 -30.79 0.11 10.52
C ALA A 411 -32.22 0.57 10.76
N GLU A 412 -32.93 0.91 9.70
CA GLU A 412 -34.34 1.27 9.74
C GLU A 412 -35.19 0.03 9.40
N PHE A 413 -36.06 -0.33 10.33
CA PHE A 413 -37.03 -1.42 10.23
C PHE A 413 -38.42 -0.83 10.02
N ILE A 414 -39.16 -1.36 9.04
CA ILE A 414 -40.52 -0.89 8.68
C ILE A 414 -41.61 -1.90 9.05
N GLY A 415 -41.32 -2.82 9.99
CA GLY A 415 -42.26 -3.86 10.39
C GLY A 415 -42.43 -5.00 9.39
N GLN A 416 -41.53 -5.12 8.41
CA GLN A 416 -41.59 -6.12 7.34
C GLN A 416 -40.36 -7.02 7.25
N GLY A 417 -39.45 -6.98 8.23
CA GLY A 417 -38.26 -7.83 8.21
C GLY A 417 -37.48 -7.86 9.52
N ASP A 418 -36.66 -8.89 9.67
CA ASP A 418 -35.73 -9.09 10.78
C ASP A 418 -34.37 -9.60 10.29
N VAL A 419 -33.39 -9.62 11.19
CA VAL A 419 -32.02 -10.10 10.93
C VAL A 419 -31.78 -11.34 11.79
N VAL A 420 -31.37 -12.45 11.16
CA VAL A 420 -31.25 -13.76 11.83
C VAL A 420 -29.80 -14.25 11.86
N LEU A 421 -29.27 -14.47 13.07
CA LEU A 421 -27.93 -14.99 13.31
C LEU A 421 -27.95 -16.51 13.51
N ARG A 422 -27.45 -17.25 12.51
CA ARG A 422 -27.57 -18.71 12.40
C ARG A 422 -26.67 -19.54 13.33
N ASP A 423 -25.78 -18.92 14.12
CA ASP A 423 -24.95 -19.63 15.11
C ASP A 423 -25.51 -19.40 16.53
N PRO A 424 -26.49 -20.22 16.97
CA PRO A 424 -27.12 -20.05 18.29
C PRO A 424 -26.19 -20.42 19.44
N SER A 425 -25.13 -21.19 19.19
CA SER A 425 -24.27 -21.77 20.23
C SER A 425 -23.58 -20.71 21.09
N ARG A 426 -23.25 -19.56 20.48
CA ARG A 426 -22.62 -18.42 21.15
C ARG A 426 -23.54 -17.65 22.08
N PHE A 427 -24.86 -17.85 21.93
CA PHE A 427 -25.91 -17.12 22.62
C PHE A 427 -26.78 -18.06 23.48
N ALA A 428 -26.25 -19.27 23.75
CA ALA A 428 -26.83 -20.29 24.60
C ALA A 428 -26.23 -20.22 26.01
N PHE A 429 -26.77 -19.31 26.81
CA PHE A 429 -26.36 -19.11 28.20
C PHE A 429 -26.92 -20.21 29.11
N LYS A 430 -26.07 -20.79 29.95
CA LYS A 430 -26.43 -21.79 30.97
C LYS A 430 -27.10 -21.13 32.18
N ASP A 431 -27.70 -21.96 33.04
CA ASP A 431 -28.42 -21.53 34.27
C ASP A 431 -27.62 -20.60 35.20
N GLN A 432 -26.29 -20.70 35.16
CA GLN A 432 -25.37 -19.95 36.02
C GLN A 432 -24.68 -18.79 35.30
N GLU A 433 -24.94 -18.60 34.00
CA GLU A 433 -24.26 -17.60 33.19
C GLU A 433 -25.13 -16.34 33.08
N SER A 434 -24.65 -15.26 33.69
CA SER A 434 -25.23 -13.94 33.48
C SER A 434 -24.95 -13.44 32.08
N PHE A 435 -25.82 -12.58 31.54
CA PHE A 435 -25.61 -11.92 30.25
C PHE A 435 -26.34 -10.58 30.19
N THR A 436 -25.96 -9.74 29.22
CA THR A 436 -26.57 -8.43 29.00
C THR A 436 -26.87 -8.22 27.52
N LEU A 437 -28.09 -7.80 27.20
CA LEU A 437 -28.49 -7.33 25.88
C LEU A 437 -28.49 -5.80 25.87
N GLN A 438 -27.98 -5.16 24.83
CA GLN A 438 -28.04 -3.71 24.66
C GLN A 438 -28.34 -3.31 23.22
N CYS A 439 -29.03 -2.20 23.04
CA CYS A 439 -29.13 -1.52 21.76
C CYS A 439 -29.40 -0.03 21.96
N ARG A 440 -29.23 0.74 20.89
CA ARG A 440 -29.88 2.02 20.72
C ARG A 440 -31.07 1.86 19.80
N PHE A 441 -32.19 2.47 20.15
CA PHE A 441 -33.42 2.35 19.38
C PHE A 441 -34.16 3.68 19.31
N ARG A 442 -34.98 3.81 18.27
CA ARG A 442 -35.91 4.91 18.06
C ARG A 442 -37.22 4.32 17.55
N THR A 443 -38.34 4.60 18.20
CA THR A 443 -39.66 4.12 17.75
C THR A 443 -40.79 5.04 18.22
N GLU A 444 -41.91 4.99 17.51
CA GLU A 444 -43.20 5.56 17.92
C GLU A 444 -44.24 4.45 18.17
N ALA A 445 -43.84 3.18 17.98
CA ALA A 445 -44.73 2.05 18.11
C ALA A 445 -45.07 1.80 19.57
N ARG A 446 -46.38 1.77 19.85
CA ARG A 446 -46.92 1.47 21.19
C ARG A 446 -47.24 0.00 21.39
N ASP A 447 -47.46 -0.75 20.31
CA ASP A 447 -47.70 -2.18 20.34
C ASP A 447 -46.38 -2.97 20.53
N SER A 448 -46.48 -4.29 20.69
CA SER A 448 -45.32 -5.14 20.98
C SER A 448 -44.35 -5.22 19.80
N ARG A 449 -43.14 -4.68 19.94
CA ARG A 449 -42.11 -4.62 18.89
C ARG A 449 -40.74 -5.07 19.38
N VAL A 450 -40.15 -6.07 18.73
CA VAL A 450 -38.97 -6.78 19.23
C VAL A 450 -37.67 -6.20 18.69
N MET A 451 -36.75 -5.84 19.59
CA MET A 451 -35.43 -5.30 19.20
C MET A 451 -34.37 -6.40 19.13
N ILE A 452 -34.27 -7.23 20.16
CA ILE A 452 -33.33 -8.35 20.23
C ILE A 452 -34.06 -9.53 20.84
N SER A 453 -34.02 -10.70 20.20
CA SER A 453 -34.61 -11.90 20.77
C SER A 453 -33.79 -13.13 20.47
N ARG A 454 -33.95 -14.14 21.32
CA ARG A 454 -33.73 -15.52 20.96
C ARG A 454 -35.05 -16.24 21.26
N PRO A 455 -35.82 -16.64 20.24
CA PRO A 455 -37.14 -17.24 20.43
C PRO A 455 -37.09 -18.38 21.44
N ASP A 456 -38.09 -18.44 22.33
CA ASP A 456 -38.19 -19.43 23.42
C ASP A 456 -37.12 -19.33 24.53
N VAL A 457 -36.30 -18.27 24.54
CA VAL A 457 -35.22 -18.08 25.52
C VAL A 457 -35.26 -16.71 26.20
N TYR A 458 -35.11 -15.62 25.45
CA TYR A 458 -35.11 -14.25 26.00
C TYR A 458 -35.46 -13.22 24.94
N CYS A 459 -35.87 -12.03 25.39
CA CYS A 459 -36.20 -10.91 24.51
C CYS A 459 -36.03 -9.56 25.18
N LEU A 460 -35.65 -8.57 24.39
CA LEU A 460 -35.68 -7.14 24.68
C LEU A 460 -36.55 -6.44 23.63
N TYR A 461 -37.58 -5.74 24.07
CA TYR A 461 -38.65 -5.26 23.21
C TYR A 461 -39.37 -4.04 23.80
N VAL A 462 -40.30 -3.46 23.03
CA VAL A 462 -41.23 -2.41 23.47
C VAL A 462 -42.62 -3.01 23.62
N LYS A 463 -43.36 -2.62 24.66
CA LYS A 463 -44.75 -3.02 24.95
C LYS A 463 -45.50 -1.89 25.61
N ASP A 464 -46.70 -1.58 25.12
CA ASP A 464 -47.53 -0.47 25.61
C ASP A 464 -46.76 0.87 25.66
N GLY A 465 -45.86 1.07 24.69
CA GLY A 465 -44.95 2.22 24.61
C GLY A 465 -43.81 2.22 25.63
N ARG A 466 -43.60 1.16 26.42
CA ARG A 466 -42.56 1.07 27.45
C ARG A 466 -41.53 -0.01 27.12
N LEU A 467 -40.33 0.13 27.69
CA LEU A 467 -39.29 -0.88 27.57
C LEU A 467 -39.69 -2.15 28.33
N ALA A 468 -39.48 -3.32 27.73
CA ALA A 468 -39.77 -4.61 28.35
C ALA A 468 -38.68 -5.64 28.00
N ALA A 469 -38.48 -6.61 28.89
CA ALA A 469 -37.65 -7.77 28.60
C ALA A 469 -38.18 -8.99 29.33
N TRP A 470 -38.02 -10.15 28.71
CA TRP A 470 -38.36 -11.42 29.34
C TRP A 470 -37.25 -12.45 29.19
N ILE A 471 -37.28 -13.45 30.08
CA ILE A 471 -36.55 -14.72 29.98
C ILE A 471 -37.54 -15.86 30.19
N MET A 472 -37.37 -16.95 29.43
CA MET A 472 -38.26 -18.10 29.49
C MET A 472 -37.50 -19.42 29.35
N GLN A 473 -38.12 -20.49 29.86
CA GLN A 473 -37.63 -21.86 29.76
C GLN A 473 -38.49 -22.62 28.74
N GLY A 474 -38.30 -22.34 27.44
CA GLY A 474 -39.19 -22.86 26.39
C GLY A 474 -40.60 -22.29 26.49
N ASP A 475 -41.62 -23.10 26.18
CA ASP A 475 -43.05 -22.74 26.22
C ASP A 475 -43.71 -22.85 27.62
N ARG A 476 -42.94 -23.20 28.66
CA ARG A 476 -43.51 -23.64 29.95
C ARG A 476 -43.66 -22.53 30.98
N GLN A 477 -42.67 -21.65 31.11
CA GLN A 477 -42.62 -20.59 32.13
C GLN A 477 -41.80 -19.40 31.66
N PHE A 478 -42.26 -18.18 31.96
CA PHE A 478 -41.52 -16.94 31.71
C PHE A 478 -41.56 -15.97 32.88
N ARG A 479 -40.60 -15.03 32.89
CA ARG A 479 -40.54 -13.87 33.78
C ARG A 479 -40.27 -12.64 32.94
N GLU A 480 -40.98 -11.56 33.24
CA GLU A 480 -40.95 -10.31 32.47
C GLU A 480 -40.65 -9.13 33.40
N ALA A 481 -39.69 -8.31 33.00
CA ALA A 481 -39.48 -6.99 33.56
C ALA A 481 -40.17 -5.94 32.68
N LEU A 482 -40.78 -4.95 33.32
CA LEU A 482 -41.45 -3.83 32.65
C LEU A 482 -40.86 -2.52 33.15
N GLY A 483 -40.44 -1.69 32.20
CA GLY A 483 -40.05 -0.31 32.41
C GLY A 483 -41.22 0.60 32.75
N SER A 484 -40.91 1.80 33.23
CA SER A 484 -41.91 2.80 33.64
C SER A 484 -42.02 3.98 32.69
N THR A 485 -40.98 4.21 31.88
CA THR A 485 -40.85 5.36 31.00
C THR A 485 -41.51 5.11 29.64
N ASP A 486 -42.22 6.10 29.09
CA ASP A 486 -42.70 6.05 27.70
C ASP A 486 -41.49 6.26 26.77
N VAL A 487 -41.24 5.29 25.89
CA VAL A 487 -40.13 5.25 24.92
C VAL A 487 -40.63 5.27 23.47
N ALA A 488 -41.95 5.39 23.27
CA ALA A 488 -42.58 5.52 21.96
C ALA A 488 -42.72 7.00 21.55
N ASP A 489 -41.64 7.77 21.73
CA ASP A 489 -41.60 9.23 21.55
C ASP A 489 -40.88 9.68 20.27
N GLY A 490 -40.43 8.73 19.44
CA GLY A 490 -39.69 9.00 18.21
C GLY A 490 -38.24 9.47 18.42
N ARG A 491 -37.71 9.44 19.65
CA ARG A 491 -36.33 9.82 19.98
C ARG A 491 -35.43 8.59 20.11
N TRP A 492 -34.12 8.83 20.02
CA TRP A 492 -33.13 7.78 20.25
C TRP A 492 -32.92 7.55 21.74
N HIS A 493 -33.10 6.31 22.17
CA HIS A 493 -32.83 5.82 23.51
C HIS A 493 -31.80 4.71 23.51
N HIS A 494 -31.12 4.50 24.63
CA HIS A 494 -30.36 3.30 24.92
C HIS A 494 -31.13 2.38 25.85
N ALA A 495 -31.31 1.12 25.44
CA ALA A 495 -31.87 0.07 26.27
C ALA A 495 -30.79 -0.94 26.66
N ALA A 496 -30.82 -1.40 27.92
CA ALA A 496 -30.08 -2.56 28.37
C ALA A 496 -30.95 -3.49 29.23
N ALA A 497 -30.94 -4.79 28.92
CA ALA A 497 -31.52 -5.85 29.74
C ALA A 497 -30.41 -6.69 30.35
N VAL A 498 -30.28 -6.65 31.68
CA VAL A 498 -29.24 -7.36 32.44
C VAL A 498 -29.86 -8.57 33.11
N TYR A 499 -29.47 -9.77 32.67
CA TYR A 499 -29.87 -11.05 33.23
C TYR A 499 -28.78 -11.52 34.18
N ASP A 500 -28.92 -11.21 35.46
CA ASP A 500 -27.96 -11.53 36.50
C ASP A 500 -28.33 -12.84 37.19
N ARG A 501 -27.62 -13.92 36.84
CA ARG A 501 -27.78 -15.25 37.47
C ARG A 501 -27.12 -15.33 38.84
N THR A 502 -26.21 -14.44 39.19
CA THR A 502 -25.66 -14.39 40.56
C THR A 502 -26.67 -13.75 41.51
N ALA A 503 -27.29 -12.64 41.11
CA ALA A 503 -28.32 -11.96 41.90
C ALA A 503 -29.74 -12.54 41.70
N GLN A 504 -29.92 -13.44 40.74
CA GLN A 504 -31.21 -13.98 40.28
C GLN A 504 -32.21 -12.89 39.88
N ARG A 505 -31.74 -11.90 39.11
CA ARG A 505 -32.56 -10.74 38.70
C ARG A 505 -32.45 -10.45 37.21
N LEU A 506 -33.58 -10.08 36.59
CA LEU A 506 -33.62 -9.40 35.30
C LEU A 506 -33.93 -7.91 35.52
N SER A 507 -33.00 -7.04 35.14
CA SER A 507 -33.10 -5.59 35.29
C SER A 507 -33.13 -4.88 33.94
N LEU A 508 -34.00 -3.89 33.78
CA LEU A 508 -34.08 -3.01 32.62
C LEU A 508 -33.49 -1.64 32.93
N TYR A 509 -32.64 -1.17 32.04
CA TYR A 509 -32.06 0.16 32.10
C TYR A 509 -32.37 0.93 30.82
N LEU A 510 -32.81 2.17 31.00
CA LEU A 510 -33.06 3.13 29.94
C LEU A 510 -32.09 4.31 30.12
N ASP A 511 -31.37 4.67 29.05
CA ASP A 511 -30.43 5.80 29.04
C ASP A 511 -29.41 5.79 30.19
N GLY A 512 -29.02 4.57 30.59
CA GLY A 512 -28.01 4.33 31.62
C GLY A 512 -28.52 4.25 33.05
N LYS A 513 -29.82 4.44 33.27
CA LYS A 513 -30.47 4.41 34.59
C LYS A 513 -31.46 3.25 34.68
N LEU A 514 -31.70 2.75 35.89
CA LEU A 514 -32.71 1.72 36.12
C LEU A 514 -34.08 2.32 35.75
N ASP A 515 -34.83 1.66 34.86
CA ASP A 515 -36.11 2.19 34.37
C ASP A 515 -37.24 1.88 35.37
N THR A 516 -37.29 2.70 36.41
CA THR A 516 -38.35 2.79 37.41
C THR A 516 -38.60 4.27 37.74
N PRO A 517 -39.77 4.64 38.31
CA PRO A 517 -40.12 6.05 38.51
C PRO A 517 -39.11 6.88 39.30
N ASP A 518 -38.36 6.24 40.22
CA ASP A 518 -37.37 6.88 41.09
C ASP A 518 -35.94 6.34 40.87
N GLY A 519 -35.73 5.47 39.88
CA GLY A 519 -34.47 4.80 39.61
C GLY A 519 -34.06 3.75 40.66
N ARG A 520 -34.98 3.32 41.54
CA ARG A 520 -34.78 2.26 42.53
C ARG A 520 -35.56 0.98 42.18
N PRO A 521 -35.15 -0.19 42.69
CA PRO A 521 -35.89 -1.44 42.48
C PRO A 521 -37.38 -1.33 42.85
N GLY A 522 -38.25 -1.68 41.91
CA GLY A 522 -39.70 -1.69 42.07
C GLY A 522 -40.32 -3.08 41.82
N PRO A 523 -41.66 -3.21 41.87
CA PRO A 523 -42.35 -4.50 41.75
C PRO A 523 -42.21 -5.17 40.37
N SER A 524 -41.91 -4.40 39.32
CA SER A 524 -41.83 -4.89 37.94
C SER A 524 -40.42 -4.78 37.31
N ASN A 525 -39.47 -4.15 38.00
CA ASN A 525 -38.09 -4.00 37.55
C ASN A 525 -37.17 -3.70 38.74
N PRO A 526 -36.20 -4.56 39.07
CA PRO A 526 -35.92 -5.87 38.46
C PRO A 526 -36.93 -6.95 38.89
N VAL A 527 -37.12 -7.96 38.03
CA VAL A 527 -37.93 -9.16 38.34
C VAL A 527 -37.06 -10.33 38.78
N ASP A 528 -37.58 -11.18 39.67
CA ASP A 528 -36.93 -12.44 40.08
C ASP A 528 -36.96 -13.46 38.93
N ILE A 529 -35.79 -14.05 38.64
CA ILE A 529 -35.61 -15.06 37.59
C ILE A 529 -35.13 -16.41 38.13
N ALA A 530 -35.07 -16.60 39.46
CA ALA A 530 -34.70 -17.87 40.09
C ALA A 530 -35.47 -19.10 39.57
N PRO A 531 -36.78 -19.00 39.24
CA PRO A 531 -37.55 -20.13 38.72
C PRO A 531 -37.18 -20.54 37.29
N ILE A 532 -36.53 -19.66 36.51
CA ILE A 532 -36.31 -19.88 35.07
C ILE A 532 -34.96 -20.57 34.82
N LYS A 533 -34.97 -21.80 34.30
CA LYS A 533 -33.76 -22.50 33.85
C LYS A 533 -33.45 -22.21 32.37
N ALA A 534 -32.30 -22.66 31.88
CA ALA A 534 -31.92 -22.53 30.48
C ALA A 534 -32.86 -23.33 29.58
N ALA A 535 -33.32 -22.69 28.51
CA ALA A 535 -34.10 -23.35 27.47
C ALA A 535 -33.20 -24.25 26.60
N VAL A 536 -33.69 -25.43 26.23
CA VAL A 536 -33.04 -26.32 25.26
C VAL A 536 -33.71 -26.10 23.90
N THR A 537 -33.11 -25.24 23.09
CA THR A 537 -33.62 -24.89 21.76
C THR A 537 -32.48 -24.55 20.80
N THR A 538 -32.71 -24.76 19.50
CA THR A 538 -31.79 -24.44 18.40
C THR A 538 -32.13 -23.09 17.76
N THR A 539 -33.11 -22.35 18.30
CA THR A 539 -33.55 -21.07 17.73
C THR A 539 -32.38 -20.07 17.64
N PRO A 540 -32.25 -19.38 16.49
CA PRO A 540 -31.21 -18.38 16.27
C PRO A 540 -31.48 -17.10 17.08
N LEU A 541 -30.46 -16.26 17.23
CA LEU A 541 -30.66 -14.90 17.72
C LEU A 541 -31.26 -14.06 16.56
N CYS A 542 -32.32 -13.33 16.84
CA CYS A 542 -32.98 -12.39 15.93
C CYS A 542 -32.78 -10.95 16.40
N ILE A 543 -32.63 -10.04 15.44
CA ILE A 543 -32.61 -8.59 15.67
C ILE A 543 -33.73 -7.97 14.84
N GLY A 544 -34.55 -7.13 15.46
CA GLY A 544 -35.69 -6.49 14.82
C GLY A 544 -36.92 -7.39 14.65
N GLY A 545 -36.98 -8.54 15.33
CA GLY A 545 -38.12 -9.45 15.28
C GLY A 545 -37.98 -10.68 16.18
N LEU A 546 -39.06 -11.43 16.29
CA LEU A 546 -39.15 -12.73 16.97
C LEU A 546 -39.45 -13.81 15.92
N ALA A 547 -38.42 -14.17 15.14
CA ALA A 547 -38.51 -15.14 14.04
C ALA A 547 -39.66 -14.83 13.05
N GLY A 548 -39.65 -13.62 12.47
CA GLY A 548 -40.68 -13.19 11.52
C GLY A 548 -41.98 -12.63 12.15
N SER A 549 -42.11 -12.63 13.47
CA SER A 549 -43.24 -12.05 14.21
C SER A 549 -42.82 -10.84 15.05
N PHE A 550 -43.78 -9.99 15.46
CA PHE A 550 -43.55 -8.78 16.27
C PHE A 550 -42.43 -7.87 15.73
N LEU A 551 -42.37 -7.75 14.39
CA LEU A 551 -41.31 -7.09 13.65
C LEU A 551 -41.18 -5.63 14.07
N PHE A 552 -39.94 -5.18 14.28
CA PHE A 552 -39.65 -3.84 14.78
C PHE A 552 -40.04 -2.77 13.77
N VAL A 553 -40.44 -1.62 14.28
CA VAL A 553 -40.71 -0.41 13.49
C VAL A 553 -39.90 0.73 14.09
N GLY A 554 -38.97 1.28 13.31
CA GLY A 554 -38.09 2.36 13.70
C GLY A 554 -36.61 2.05 13.51
N GLY A 555 -35.75 2.82 14.16
CA GLY A 555 -34.30 2.73 14.01
C GLY A 555 -33.66 1.85 15.08
N LEU A 556 -32.70 0.99 14.71
CA LEU A 556 -31.83 0.26 15.63
C LEU A 556 -30.36 0.52 15.31
N ALA A 557 -29.56 0.77 16.33
CA ALA A 557 -28.12 1.00 16.22
C ALA A 557 -27.36 0.36 17.41
N ASP A 558 -26.07 0.08 17.22
CA ASP A 558 -25.18 -0.50 18.23
C ASP A 558 -25.80 -1.67 19.04
N VAL A 559 -26.34 -2.68 18.35
CA VAL A 559 -26.85 -3.89 19.02
C VAL A 559 -25.67 -4.67 19.60
N ARG A 560 -25.75 -5.03 20.89
CA ARG A 560 -24.70 -5.76 21.62
C ARG A 560 -25.25 -6.87 22.50
N VAL A 561 -24.46 -7.93 22.61
CA VAL A 561 -24.68 -9.02 23.57
C VAL A 561 -23.38 -9.24 24.35
N HIS A 562 -23.45 -9.23 25.68
CA HIS A 562 -22.33 -9.49 26.58
C HIS A 562 -22.60 -10.74 27.41
N GLY A 563 -21.58 -11.60 27.57
CA GLY A 563 -21.48 -12.59 28.61
C GLY A 563 -21.06 -11.91 29.92
N GLY A 564 -21.95 -11.95 30.91
CA GLY A 564 -21.83 -11.26 32.19
C GLY A 564 -22.97 -10.27 32.45
N ALA A 565 -23.26 -10.04 33.73
CA ALA A 565 -24.13 -8.97 34.18
C ALA A 565 -23.35 -7.66 34.18
N LEU A 566 -23.65 -6.76 33.24
CA LEU A 566 -23.00 -5.45 33.20
C LEU A 566 -23.56 -4.54 34.30
N GLN A 567 -22.65 -3.87 35.00
CA GLN A 567 -22.99 -2.76 35.89
C GLN A 567 -23.33 -1.51 35.07
N PRO A 568 -24.18 -0.59 35.57
CA PRO A 568 -24.57 0.61 34.83
C PRO A 568 -23.40 1.47 34.34
N SER A 569 -22.32 1.55 35.13
CA SER A 569 -21.08 2.24 34.78
C SER A 569 -20.34 1.65 33.57
N ARG A 570 -20.73 0.45 33.12
CA ARG A 570 -20.18 -0.25 31.96
C ARG A 570 -21.07 -0.18 30.71
N PHE A 571 -22.21 0.51 30.77
CA PHE A 571 -23.01 0.83 29.59
C PHE A 571 -22.30 1.91 28.77
N ALA A 572 -21.17 1.56 28.17
CA ALA A 572 -20.31 2.49 27.45
C ALA A 572 -20.80 2.70 26.02
N PHE A 573 -21.17 3.94 25.70
CA PHE A 573 -20.91 4.48 24.39
C PHE A 573 -19.85 5.58 24.49
N PRO A 574 -18.72 5.45 23.80
CA PRO A 574 -17.93 6.64 23.47
C PRO A 574 -18.83 7.52 22.59
N GLY A 575 -19.14 8.76 23.00
CA GLY A 575 -19.53 9.78 22.01
C GLY A 575 -20.75 10.69 22.24
N TYR A 576 -21.50 10.71 23.35
CA TYR A 576 -22.37 11.87 23.61
C TYR A 576 -22.64 12.15 25.10
N PRO A 577 -22.53 13.41 25.57
CA PRO A 577 -23.05 13.90 26.86
C PRO A 577 -24.58 14.12 26.79
N PRO A 578 -25.30 14.15 27.93
CA PRO A 578 -26.74 14.43 27.92
C PRO A 578 -27.05 15.83 27.37
N GLU A 579 -28.08 15.93 26.52
CA GLU A 579 -28.73 17.12 25.96
C GLU A 579 -27.89 18.10 25.08
N SER A 580 -28.30 18.22 23.82
CA SER A 580 -27.76 19.13 22.81
C SER A 580 -28.22 20.57 23.00
N LEU A 581 -27.29 21.49 23.32
CA LEU A 581 -27.43 22.90 22.95
C LEU A 581 -26.94 23.10 21.51
N PRO A 582 -27.57 23.98 20.70
CA PRO A 582 -27.26 24.14 19.28
C PRO A 582 -25.81 24.65 19.05
N PRO A 583 -25.22 24.36 17.87
CA PRO A 583 -23.81 24.63 17.61
C PRO A 583 -23.53 26.14 17.57
N ALA A 584 -22.90 26.66 18.61
CA ALA A 584 -22.29 27.98 18.56
C ALA A 584 -21.03 27.91 17.67
N ARG A 585 -20.95 28.81 16.69
CA ARG A 585 -19.72 29.09 15.93
C ARG A 585 -18.57 29.30 16.93
N MET A 586 -17.60 28.38 17.00
CA MET A 586 -16.47 28.56 17.90
C MET A 586 -15.61 29.74 17.41
N ALA A 587 -15.43 30.73 18.29
CA ALA A 587 -14.66 31.93 18.01
C ALA A 587 -13.17 31.62 17.74
N ALA A 588 -12.51 32.48 16.97
CA ALA A 588 -11.10 32.36 16.61
C ALA A 588 -10.13 32.43 17.82
N SER A 589 -10.61 32.81 19.02
CA SER A 589 -9.86 32.84 20.27
C SER A 589 -10.74 32.33 21.42
N GLY A 590 -10.16 31.69 22.42
CA GLY A 590 -10.92 31.15 23.55
C GLY A 590 -10.10 30.26 24.47
N THR A 591 -10.71 29.87 25.58
CA THR A 591 -10.17 28.86 26.50
C THR A 591 -10.87 27.53 26.25
N TYR A 592 -10.09 26.48 26.03
CA TYR A 592 -10.55 25.15 25.68
C TYR A 592 -10.00 24.18 26.70
N VAL A 593 -10.85 23.33 27.26
CA VAL A 593 -10.45 22.37 28.28
C VAL A 593 -10.54 20.98 27.66
N SER A 594 -9.46 20.21 27.72
CA SER A 594 -9.50 18.81 27.30
C SER A 594 -10.51 18.03 28.15
N ALA A 595 -10.94 16.88 27.66
CA ALA A 595 -11.64 15.93 28.51
C ALA A 595 -10.81 15.60 29.76
N VAL A 596 -11.52 15.31 30.86
CA VAL A 596 -10.91 14.83 32.09
C VAL A 596 -10.44 13.40 31.88
N CYS A 597 -9.15 13.17 32.09
CA CYS A 597 -8.54 11.86 32.13
C CYS A 597 -8.55 11.35 33.59
N ASP A 598 -9.31 10.29 33.87
CA ASP A 598 -9.23 9.52 35.12
C ASP A 598 -8.24 8.36 34.92
N TRP A 599 -7.14 8.38 35.65
CA TRP A 599 -6.11 7.34 35.63
C TRP A 599 -6.51 6.07 36.41
N GLY A 600 -7.70 6.04 37.00
CA GLY A 600 -8.21 4.96 37.86
C GLY A 600 -7.56 4.93 39.25
N GLN A 601 -6.33 5.43 39.35
CA GLN A 601 -5.52 5.56 40.56
C GLN A 601 -4.65 6.83 40.48
N PRO A 602 -4.15 7.38 41.60
CA PRO A 602 -3.24 8.51 41.57
C PRO A 602 -1.96 8.23 40.77
N ALA A 603 -1.66 9.06 39.76
CA ALA A 603 -0.50 8.89 38.87
C ALA A 603 0.28 10.20 38.68
N ALA A 604 1.60 10.10 38.53
CA ALA A 604 2.50 11.25 38.45
C ALA A 604 2.97 11.46 37.00
N ILE A 605 2.16 12.19 36.22
CA ILE A 605 2.45 12.56 34.84
C ILE A 605 3.83 13.24 34.71
N ARG A 606 4.73 12.56 33.99
CA ARG A 606 6.12 13.01 33.80
C ARG A 606 6.34 13.76 32.51
N ARG A 607 5.50 13.53 31.48
CA ARG A 607 5.65 14.17 30.17
C ARG A 607 4.33 14.41 29.48
N ALA A 608 4.27 15.46 28.68
CA ALA A 608 3.22 15.68 27.70
C ALA A 608 3.84 15.74 26.31
N GLU A 609 3.25 15.08 25.33
CA GLU A 609 3.57 15.28 23.92
C GLU A 609 2.43 16.04 23.26
N ILE A 610 2.73 17.19 22.65
CA ILE A 610 1.74 18.10 22.08
C ILE A 610 2.21 18.55 20.70
N GLU A 611 1.32 18.47 19.71
CA GLU A 611 1.48 19.11 18.40
C GLU A 611 0.51 20.27 18.28
N CYS A 612 1.05 21.45 18.00
CA CYS A 612 0.24 22.63 17.75
C CYS A 612 0.73 23.41 16.53
N VAL A 613 -0.19 24.13 15.90
CA VAL A 613 0.06 25.05 14.80
C VAL A 613 -0.50 26.41 15.20
N THR A 614 0.39 27.35 15.48
CA THR A 614 0.06 28.68 15.98
C THR A 614 -0.64 29.55 14.95
N ASN A 615 -0.42 29.31 13.65
CA ASN A 615 -0.94 30.13 12.55
C ASN A 615 -0.66 31.64 12.73
N GLY A 616 0.43 31.99 13.43
CA GLY A 616 0.79 33.37 13.77
C GLY A 616 0.10 33.96 14.99
N GLY A 617 -0.78 33.20 15.66
CA GLY A 617 -1.40 33.52 16.95
C GLY A 617 -0.69 32.86 18.15
N GLY A 618 -1.27 32.97 19.34
CA GLY A 618 -0.73 32.42 20.59
C GLY A 618 -1.46 31.18 21.09
N ILE A 619 -0.71 30.20 21.62
CA ILE A 619 -1.26 29.02 22.30
C ILE A 619 -0.55 28.88 23.65
N ALA A 620 -1.31 29.00 24.74
CA ALA A 620 -0.86 28.63 26.08
C ALA A 620 -1.54 27.33 26.50
N ALA A 621 -0.86 26.49 27.28
CA ALA A 621 -1.46 25.31 27.88
C ALA A 621 -1.11 25.19 29.36
N THR A 622 -2.03 24.63 30.14
CA THR A 622 -1.84 24.33 31.56
C THR A 622 -2.41 22.95 31.84
N LEU A 623 -1.59 22.03 32.34
CA LEU A 623 -2.06 20.77 32.89
C LEU A 623 -2.66 21.05 34.27
N GLU A 624 -3.96 20.83 34.44
CA GLU A 624 -4.63 20.84 35.72
C GLU A 624 -4.82 19.41 36.22
N LEU A 625 -4.67 19.22 37.53
CA LEU A 625 -4.71 17.93 38.19
C LEU A 625 -5.67 18.00 39.36
N SER A 626 -6.33 16.88 39.65
CA SER A 626 -7.38 16.81 40.66
C SER A 626 -7.43 15.45 41.32
N ALA A 627 -7.84 15.41 42.59
CA ALA A 627 -8.15 14.20 43.32
C ALA A 627 -9.65 13.82 43.26
N ASP A 628 -10.53 14.76 42.90
CA ASP A 628 -11.98 14.69 43.13
C ASP A 628 -12.83 14.88 41.86
N GLY A 629 -12.26 14.62 40.69
CA GLY A 629 -12.94 14.81 39.41
C GLY A 629 -13.11 16.28 39.00
N PHE A 630 -12.28 17.19 39.52
CA PHE A 630 -12.27 18.64 39.25
C PHE A 630 -13.41 19.39 39.94
N ARG A 631 -13.88 18.90 41.09
CA ARG A 631 -14.60 19.75 42.06
C ARG A 631 -13.65 20.79 42.65
N SER A 632 -12.37 20.43 42.79
CA SER A 632 -11.27 21.35 43.07
C SER A 632 -10.04 21.04 42.19
N VAL A 633 -9.25 22.06 41.83
CA VAL A 633 -7.98 21.87 41.12
C VAL A 633 -6.86 21.76 42.15
N ALA A 634 -6.27 20.57 42.28
CA ALA A 634 -5.22 20.27 43.24
C ALA A 634 -3.85 20.81 42.82
N GLN A 635 -3.53 20.78 41.53
CA GLN A 635 -2.27 21.33 40.99
C GLN A 635 -2.45 21.85 39.57
N ARG A 636 -1.73 22.93 39.23
CA ARG A 636 -1.60 23.46 37.87
C ARG A 636 -0.14 23.45 37.43
N VAL A 637 0.13 22.92 36.25
CA VAL A 637 1.47 22.85 35.66
C VAL A 637 1.45 23.55 34.29
N PRO A 638 2.01 24.76 34.16
CA PRO A 638 2.00 25.48 32.89
C PRO A 638 2.94 24.81 31.86
N LEU A 639 2.53 24.88 30.60
CA LEU A 639 3.22 24.31 29.44
C LEU A 639 3.48 25.43 28.42
N ALA A 640 4.75 25.76 28.22
CA ALA A 640 5.16 26.75 27.23
C ALA A 640 5.21 26.13 25.83
N LEU A 641 4.07 26.13 25.12
CA LEU A 641 3.94 25.46 23.83
C LEU A 641 4.69 26.20 22.71
N ARG A 642 5.21 25.43 21.76
CA ARG A 642 5.84 25.93 20.53
C ARG A 642 5.31 25.14 19.34
N ASP A 643 5.29 25.80 18.19
CA ASP A 643 4.86 25.24 16.91
C ASP A 643 5.52 23.89 16.60
N GLY A 644 4.73 22.98 16.02
CA GLY A 644 5.11 21.61 15.71
C GLY A 644 4.91 20.63 16.87
N ARG A 645 5.28 19.37 16.66
CA ARG A 645 5.17 18.29 17.64
C ARG A 645 6.36 18.29 18.59
N ARG A 646 6.09 18.38 19.90
CA ARG A 646 7.13 18.46 20.94
C ARG A 646 6.75 17.71 22.20
N THR A 647 7.78 17.28 22.94
CA THR A 647 7.64 16.68 24.27
C THR A 647 8.04 17.69 25.34
N TYR A 648 7.19 17.83 26.36
CA TYR A 648 7.34 18.71 27.50
C TYR A 648 7.52 17.86 28.76
N ALA A 649 8.59 18.10 29.52
CA ALA A 649 8.78 17.46 30.81
C ALA A 649 7.86 18.11 31.85
N LEU A 650 7.22 17.28 32.66
CA LEU A 650 6.24 17.69 33.67
C LEU A 650 6.72 17.28 35.07
N ARG A 651 6.38 18.12 36.04
CA ARG A 651 6.55 17.84 37.47
C ARG A 651 5.18 17.86 38.14
N SER A 652 4.43 16.77 38.01
CA SER A 652 3.15 16.61 38.69
C SER A 652 3.26 15.77 39.97
N GLY A 653 2.38 16.04 40.93
CA GLY A 653 2.07 15.10 42.01
C GLY A 653 1.24 13.91 41.51
N PRO A 654 1.11 12.84 42.32
CA PRO A 654 0.26 11.70 41.98
C PRO A 654 -1.21 12.09 42.16
N TYR A 655 -1.93 12.32 41.07
CA TYR A 655 -3.34 12.67 41.09
C TYR A 655 -4.13 11.77 40.16
N ARG A 656 -5.37 11.48 40.54
CA ARG A 656 -6.23 10.54 39.81
C ARG A 656 -6.79 11.17 38.54
N TYR A 657 -7.06 12.47 38.56
CA TYR A 657 -7.67 13.18 37.44
C TYR A 657 -6.71 14.21 36.85
N ALA A 658 -6.68 14.31 35.52
CA ALA A 658 -5.88 15.27 34.77
C ALA A 658 -6.70 15.87 33.62
N ARG A 659 -6.49 17.16 33.31
CA ARG A 659 -7.00 17.81 32.09
C ARG A 659 -6.04 18.89 31.65
N VAL A 660 -6.02 19.23 30.37
CA VAL A 660 -5.20 20.33 29.84
C VAL A 660 -6.11 21.48 29.43
N VAL A 661 -5.86 22.65 29.98
CA VAL A 661 -6.53 23.90 29.63
C VAL A 661 -5.66 24.63 28.62
N PHE A 662 -6.18 24.83 27.42
CA PHE A 662 -5.56 25.61 26.35
C PHE A 662 -6.18 26.99 26.29
N SER A 663 -5.36 28.02 26.11
CA SER A 663 -5.82 29.36 25.74
C SER A 663 -5.29 29.71 24.36
N LEU A 664 -6.19 29.81 23.39
CA LEU A 664 -5.90 30.15 22.00
C LEU A 664 -6.18 31.64 21.79
N ARG A 665 -5.24 32.34 21.16
CA ARG A 665 -5.39 33.73 20.72
C ARG A 665 -5.10 33.81 19.22
N ALA A 666 -6.11 34.04 18.40
CA ALA A 666 -5.90 34.29 16.98
C ALA A 666 -5.14 35.60 16.74
N ASN A 667 -4.40 35.63 15.64
CA ASN A 667 -3.81 36.84 15.12
C ASN A 667 -4.84 37.56 14.25
N ALA A 668 -5.18 38.81 14.61
CA ALA A 668 -6.18 39.61 13.91
C ALA A 668 -5.89 39.82 12.40
N SER A 669 -4.64 39.60 11.97
CA SER A 669 -4.20 39.78 10.57
C SER A 669 -4.23 38.52 9.70
N ARG A 670 -4.58 37.34 10.23
CA ARG A 670 -4.57 36.06 9.47
C ARG A 670 -5.91 35.34 9.51
N SER A 671 -6.25 34.69 8.40
CA SER A 671 -7.54 34.03 8.16
C SER A 671 -7.72 32.65 8.82
N ARG A 672 -6.73 32.15 9.57
CA ARG A 672 -6.78 30.82 10.22
C ARG A 672 -6.44 30.89 11.71
N ALA A 673 -7.26 30.26 12.53
CA ALA A 673 -7.10 30.20 13.99
C ALA A 673 -5.94 29.27 14.41
N PRO A 674 -5.34 29.46 15.60
CA PRO A 674 -4.37 28.51 16.14
C PRO A 674 -5.03 27.14 16.39
N GLU A 675 -4.28 26.06 16.16
CA GLU A 675 -4.76 24.67 16.25
C GLU A 675 -3.89 23.85 17.22
N VAL A 676 -4.52 22.98 18.00
CA VAL A 676 -3.83 21.88 18.70
C VAL A 676 -4.28 20.58 18.04
N ARG A 677 -3.34 19.87 17.42
CA ARG A 677 -3.61 18.68 16.59
C ARG A 677 -3.41 17.38 17.35
N TYR A 678 -2.59 17.41 18.39
CA TYR A 678 -2.23 16.22 19.16
C TYR A 678 -1.94 16.59 20.62
N LEU A 679 -2.38 15.73 21.55
CA LEU A 679 -2.04 15.78 22.97
C LEU A 679 -1.97 14.34 23.52
N GLN A 680 -0.86 14.01 24.19
CA GLN A 680 -0.71 12.79 24.97
C GLN A 680 -0.06 13.10 26.31
N LEU A 681 -0.57 12.53 27.41
CA LEU A 681 0.02 12.60 28.74
C LEU A 681 0.66 11.26 29.10
N ILE A 682 1.86 11.27 29.68
CA ILE A 682 2.69 10.08 29.89
C ILE A 682 3.19 10.03 31.34
N ASP A 683 2.94 8.92 32.02
CA ASP A 683 3.29 8.64 33.42
C ASP A 683 4.66 7.94 33.62
N ARG A 684 5.24 7.33 32.57
CA ARG A 684 6.52 6.59 32.70
C ARG A 684 7.75 7.39 32.27
N PRO A 685 8.89 7.30 33.00
CA PRO A 685 10.17 7.83 32.52
C PRO A 685 10.70 6.99 31.34
N ARG A 686 11.49 7.62 30.45
CA ARG A 686 12.37 6.89 29.51
C ARG A 686 13.23 5.94 30.34
N LEU A 687 13.23 4.65 29.99
CA LEU A 687 14.29 3.72 30.38
C LEU A 687 15.62 4.32 29.91
N GLY A 688 16.51 4.60 30.84
CA GLY A 688 17.86 5.06 30.55
C GLY A 688 18.76 4.80 31.74
N GLY A 689 19.94 4.23 31.47
CA GLY A 689 21.05 4.18 32.41
C GLY A 689 21.20 2.83 33.11
N ARG A 690 22.30 2.13 32.78
CA ARG A 690 22.86 1.02 33.55
C ARG A 690 22.87 1.36 35.03
N ALA A 691 22.21 0.54 35.84
CA ALA A 691 22.56 0.40 37.24
C ALA A 691 23.73 -0.60 37.29
N GLY A 692 24.91 -0.12 37.67
CA GLY A 692 25.98 -0.99 38.16
C GLY A 692 25.53 -1.61 39.48
N GLY A 693 25.69 -2.93 39.58
CA GLY A 693 25.62 -3.68 40.83
C GLY A 693 27.04 -4.10 41.26
N PRO A 694 27.27 -4.31 42.57
CA PRO A 694 28.60 -4.43 43.16
C PRO A 694 29.21 -5.84 43.03
N SER A 695 30.54 -5.86 43.18
CA SER A 695 31.54 -6.95 43.18
C SER A 695 31.67 -7.76 41.89
#